data_AF-A0A0L0NWY3-F1
#
_entry.id   AF-A0A0L0NWY3-F1
#
_cell.length_a   1.000
_cell.length_b   1.000
_cell.length_c   1.000
_cell.angle_alpha   90.00
_cell.angle_beta   90.00
_cell.angle_gamma   90.00
#
_symmetry.space_group_name_H-M   'P 1'
#
loop_
_entity.id
_entity.type
_entity.pdbx_description
1 polymer ?
#
loop_
_entity_poly.entity_id
_entity_poly.type
_entity_poly.pdbx_seq_one_letter_code
_entity_poly.pdbx_strand_id
1 'polypeptide(L)'
;MLPRGSLNQYIPLIVPQVAQDLSAKALDYLPFSRESEKNEHMLLHRSAHSVKIGQSFRFNVDFAPFDSAEHYASQPPKSLWVKVKNTEPLPMRAAYLAGPYVLYVDCRTDDYDISKNVFVTADQPVYEPQLLPGQSFYVELLCHQYKPHYRWTIDVVSQAIFNASVTTNFEVSIAARREWLSESHVQVVPHPFVLVLVHDTLDLWNMPIPDTSRPIHLVILTHGLHANVLSDMFFIKEQIDKASGDENIVVKGYFGNVCKTERGIKYLGSRVADYVIELVTHNETLKGNVNKISFIGHSLGGLIQTFAVAYLEANFPWFFQQVKPINFITLASPMIGVVHENPVYIKLALLAGVVGKTGQELGLQYTETNNKPLLLLLPTGPTHRILKRFIRRTLYANAVNDGIVPLRTSALLYLDYDGLSALGKDPEPGTTGEIPQDLPDNADTQTLAIGAVLSYFLPQKQRKSDADKYNRFQTTTQENNSKEGTFGGIPKPSLVESATSLILPPQPSLKYITNPSSRDNVIVHDKVYHDADLPPFRIEEKDELEKQQTMMQKLTATGESITKLARDEEMERLEEEIAREYHKLMLWRKVLVKLKPDAHNNIVVRRRFSNAYGWPVIEHLIKNHFGVDSNETPELCEDESMDLATESSALARILLRDLIHQQNEDIDRESLNEPVEHTWMKADADCESMFAVGPAGLLLDVSEMVYKLKDQWERRTLQPRNIDEANALDNDPFEGTKLIMEPFM
;
A
#
# COMPACT_ATOMS: atom_id res chain seq x y z
N MET A 1 -19.54 -45.10 -15.55
CA MET A 1 -19.28 -45.59 -14.18
C MET A 1 -17.77 -45.79 -14.05
N LEU A 2 -17.09 -44.95 -13.26
CA LEU A 2 -15.66 -45.09 -12.96
C LEU A 2 -15.50 -45.73 -11.56
N PRO A 3 -14.44 -46.52 -11.30
CA PRO A 3 -14.27 -47.21 -10.03
C PRO A 3 -13.89 -46.24 -8.91
N ARG A 4 -14.29 -46.58 -7.68
CA ARG A 4 -14.06 -45.78 -6.46
C ARG A 4 -12.56 -45.63 -6.17
N GLY A 5 -12.01 -44.44 -6.43
CA GLY A 5 -10.67 -44.00 -6.01
C GLY A 5 -10.62 -42.46 -5.97
N SER A 6 -9.78 -41.89 -5.11
CA SER A 6 -9.64 -40.43 -4.91
C SER A 6 -9.20 -39.73 -6.20
N LEU A 7 -9.82 -38.59 -6.54
CA LEU A 7 -9.57 -37.80 -7.76
C LEU A 7 -8.07 -37.47 -7.94
N ASN A 8 -7.32 -37.29 -6.86
CA ASN A 8 -5.89 -36.96 -6.86
C ASN A 8 -4.99 -38.04 -7.46
N GLN A 9 -5.45 -39.30 -7.52
CA GLN A 9 -4.68 -40.39 -8.13
C GLN A 9 -4.75 -40.37 -9.67
N TYR A 10 -5.72 -39.65 -10.22
CA TYR A 10 -5.94 -39.57 -11.67
C TYR A 10 -5.35 -38.28 -12.27
N ILE A 11 -5.04 -37.25 -11.47
CA ILE A 11 -4.46 -35.98 -11.96
C ILE A 11 -3.10 -36.18 -12.67
N PRO A 12 -2.15 -37.00 -12.18
CA PRO A 12 -0.89 -37.26 -12.88
C PRO A 12 -1.05 -38.11 -14.15
N LEU A 13 -2.18 -38.79 -14.31
CA LEU A 13 -2.53 -39.55 -15.52
C LEU A 13 -3.29 -38.67 -16.53
N ILE A 14 -4.06 -37.69 -16.05
CA ILE A 14 -4.83 -36.75 -16.89
C ILE A 14 -3.90 -35.69 -17.52
N VAL A 15 -2.88 -35.19 -16.82
CA VAL A 15 -1.98 -34.15 -17.37
C VAL A 15 -1.18 -34.64 -18.59
N PRO A 16 -0.56 -35.84 -18.59
CA PRO A 16 0.10 -36.40 -19.78
C PRO A 16 -0.89 -36.79 -20.87
N GLN A 17 -2.09 -37.29 -20.51
CA GLN A 17 -3.10 -37.70 -21.49
C GLN A 17 -3.73 -36.49 -22.19
N VAL A 18 -3.97 -35.39 -21.47
CA VAL A 18 -4.44 -34.12 -22.04
C VAL A 18 -3.34 -33.46 -22.87
N ALA A 19 -2.07 -33.54 -22.45
CA ALA A 19 -0.94 -33.11 -23.25
C ALA A 19 -0.76 -33.97 -24.52
N GLN A 20 -0.98 -35.29 -24.45
CA GLN A 20 -0.95 -36.19 -25.60
C GLN A 20 -2.16 -35.98 -26.53
N ASP A 21 -3.35 -35.71 -25.99
CA ASP A 21 -4.54 -35.39 -26.79
C ASP A 21 -4.43 -34.01 -27.45
N LEU A 22 -3.77 -33.04 -26.79
CA LEU A 22 -3.41 -31.75 -27.39
C LEU A 22 -2.33 -31.91 -28.47
N SER A 23 -1.35 -32.78 -28.25
CA SER A 23 -0.30 -33.09 -29.24
C SER A 23 -0.86 -33.88 -30.45
N ALA A 24 -1.78 -34.81 -30.21
CA ALA A 24 -2.47 -35.56 -31.27
C ALA A 24 -3.42 -34.66 -32.08
N LYS A 25 -4.14 -33.74 -31.42
CA LYS A 25 -4.94 -32.72 -32.12
C LYS A 25 -4.08 -31.68 -32.83
N ALA A 26 -2.89 -31.35 -32.33
CA ALA A 26 -1.96 -30.46 -33.02
C ALA A 26 -1.43 -31.07 -34.33
N LEU A 27 -1.31 -32.40 -34.40
CA LEU A 27 -0.96 -33.10 -35.65
C LEU A 27 -2.06 -32.99 -36.73
N ASP A 28 -3.34 -32.94 -36.34
CA ASP A 28 -4.45 -32.76 -37.29
C ASP A 28 -4.51 -31.35 -37.89
N TYR A 29 -3.78 -30.38 -37.33
CA TYR A 29 -3.68 -28.99 -37.83
C TYR A 29 -2.41 -28.72 -38.68
N LEU A 30 -1.64 -29.73 -39.05
CA LEU A 30 -0.47 -29.58 -39.92
C LEU A 30 -0.77 -30.02 -41.37
N PRO A 31 -1.28 -29.14 -42.26
CA PRO A 31 -0.98 -29.28 -43.67
C PRO A 31 0.45 -28.80 -43.85
N PHE A 32 1.39 -29.74 -44.02
CA PHE A 32 2.67 -29.47 -44.66
C PHE A 32 2.40 -29.12 -46.14
N SER A 33 2.03 -27.86 -46.38
CA SER A 33 2.01 -27.26 -47.71
C SER A 33 2.91 -26.03 -47.71
N ARG A 34 3.69 -25.89 -48.79
CA ARG A 34 4.67 -24.83 -49.11
C ARG A 34 4.08 -23.40 -49.19
N GLU A 35 3.09 -23.05 -48.37
CA GLU A 35 2.51 -21.72 -48.23
C GLU A 35 2.99 -20.99 -46.95
N SER A 36 4.02 -21.50 -46.28
CA SER A 36 4.53 -20.95 -45.01
C SER A 36 5.18 -19.57 -45.10
N GLU A 37 5.23 -18.95 -46.29
CA GLU A 37 5.66 -17.55 -46.46
C GLU A 37 4.51 -16.54 -46.35
N LYS A 38 3.24 -16.97 -46.23
CA LYS A 38 2.09 -16.05 -46.07
C LYS A 38 1.60 -15.83 -44.63
N ASN A 39 2.20 -16.49 -43.64
CA ASN A 39 1.83 -16.39 -42.22
C ASN A 39 2.65 -15.33 -41.45
N GLU A 40 3.14 -14.28 -42.11
CA GLU A 40 3.95 -13.23 -41.48
C GLU A 40 3.14 -12.18 -40.67
N HIS A 41 1.83 -12.39 -40.50
CA HIS A 41 0.85 -11.38 -40.11
C HIS A 41 -0.07 -11.85 -38.97
N MET A 42 0.50 -12.21 -37.81
CA MET A 42 -0.25 -12.93 -36.77
C MET A 42 -0.37 -12.14 -35.45
N LEU A 43 -1.60 -11.70 -35.16
CA LEU A 43 -2.04 -11.31 -33.82
C LEU A 43 -2.40 -12.58 -33.05
N LEU A 44 -1.65 -12.86 -31.99
CA LEU A 44 -1.67 -14.13 -31.26
C LEU A 44 -2.71 -14.13 -30.14
N HIS A 45 -2.86 -12.98 -29.48
CA HIS A 45 -3.79 -12.78 -28.37
C HIS A 45 -4.31 -11.35 -28.40
N ARG A 46 -5.59 -11.15 -28.13
CA ARG A 46 -6.19 -9.86 -27.82
C ARG A 46 -7.32 -10.07 -26.83
N SER A 47 -7.27 -9.35 -25.72
CA SER A 47 -8.31 -9.41 -24.69
C SER A 47 -8.51 -8.05 -24.06
N ALA A 48 -9.77 -7.64 -23.94
CA ALA A 48 -10.18 -6.43 -23.22
C ALA A 48 -10.61 -6.79 -21.80
N HIS A 49 -10.22 -5.97 -20.85
CA HIS A 49 -10.42 -6.17 -19.42
C HIS A 49 -10.71 -4.85 -18.74
N SER A 50 -11.12 -4.91 -17.48
CA SER A 50 -11.36 -3.72 -16.68
C SER A 50 -10.95 -3.93 -15.23
N VAL A 51 -10.44 -2.87 -14.61
CA VAL A 51 -10.02 -2.88 -13.20
C VAL A 51 -10.69 -1.74 -12.44
N LYS A 52 -11.13 -2.05 -11.23
CA LYS A 52 -11.54 -1.08 -10.20
C LYS A 52 -10.38 -0.85 -9.23
N ILE A 53 -10.63 -0.02 -8.22
CA ILE A 53 -9.66 0.26 -7.16
C ILE A 53 -9.02 -1.02 -6.58
N GLY A 54 -7.70 -1.02 -6.50
CA GLY A 54 -6.90 -2.13 -5.98
C GLY A 54 -6.87 -3.40 -6.84
N GLN A 55 -7.69 -3.48 -7.89
CA GLN A 55 -7.73 -4.65 -8.76
C GLN A 55 -6.53 -4.67 -9.71
N SER A 56 -6.15 -5.89 -10.07
CA SER A 56 -5.07 -6.23 -10.97
C SER A 56 -5.41 -7.47 -11.79
N PHE A 57 -4.77 -7.57 -12.95
CA PHE A 57 -4.73 -8.75 -13.80
C PHE A 57 -3.29 -9.14 -14.07
N ARG A 58 -3.03 -10.45 -14.04
CA ARG A 58 -1.76 -11.04 -14.43
C ARG A 58 -1.93 -11.89 -15.68
N PHE A 59 -1.11 -11.63 -16.68
CA PHE A 59 -1.02 -12.42 -17.90
C PHE A 59 0.30 -13.20 -17.89
N ASN A 60 0.18 -14.53 -17.80
CA ASN A 60 1.31 -15.43 -17.94
C ASN A 60 1.35 -15.93 -19.38
N VAL A 61 2.39 -15.51 -20.11
CA VAL A 61 2.61 -15.87 -21.51
C VAL A 61 3.63 -16.99 -21.55
N ASP A 62 3.23 -18.19 -21.99
CA ASP A 62 4.11 -19.32 -22.26
C ASP A 62 4.24 -19.48 -23.78
N PHE A 63 5.47 -19.39 -24.28
CA PHE A 63 5.80 -19.54 -25.69
C PHE A 63 6.79 -20.69 -25.88
N ALA A 64 6.36 -21.73 -26.60
CA ALA A 64 7.13 -22.94 -26.88
C ALA A 64 7.33 -23.12 -28.40
N PRO A 65 8.17 -22.29 -29.04
CA PRO A 65 8.30 -22.28 -30.50
C PRO A 65 8.93 -23.52 -31.13
N PHE A 66 9.60 -24.38 -30.34
CA PHE A 66 10.33 -25.54 -30.86
C PHE A 66 10.18 -26.77 -29.97
N ASP A 67 10.14 -27.93 -30.62
CA ASP A 67 10.17 -29.24 -29.96
C ASP A 67 11.61 -29.75 -29.71
N SER A 68 12.64 -29.13 -30.33
CA SER A 68 14.04 -29.58 -30.23
C SER A 68 15.07 -28.46 -30.37
N ALA A 69 16.26 -28.66 -29.79
CA ALA A 69 17.39 -27.72 -29.87
C ALA A 69 17.96 -27.59 -31.29
N GLU A 70 17.86 -28.64 -32.10
CA GLU A 70 18.30 -28.65 -33.50
C GLU A 70 17.45 -27.72 -34.36
N HIS A 71 16.13 -27.68 -34.11
CA HIS A 71 15.21 -26.77 -34.79
C HIS A 71 15.56 -25.30 -34.46
N TYR A 72 15.80 -24.98 -33.18
CA TYR A 72 16.27 -23.65 -32.77
C TYR A 72 17.56 -23.22 -33.47
N ALA A 73 18.56 -24.12 -33.56
CA ALA A 73 19.83 -23.82 -34.21
C ALA A 73 19.69 -23.54 -35.71
N SER A 74 18.69 -24.14 -36.37
CA SER A 74 18.41 -23.93 -37.79
C SER A 74 17.65 -22.61 -38.05
N GLN A 75 16.70 -22.26 -37.19
CA GLN A 75 15.86 -21.06 -37.29
C GLN A 75 15.50 -20.56 -35.89
N PRO A 76 16.25 -19.62 -35.30
CA PRO A 76 15.92 -19.07 -34.00
C PRO A 76 14.60 -18.27 -34.07
N PRO A 77 13.81 -18.27 -32.98
CA PRO A 77 12.48 -17.69 -32.98
C PRO A 77 12.61 -16.17 -32.99
N LYS A 78 11.67 -15.50 -33.65
CA LYS A 78 11.55 -14.04 -33.53
C LYS A 78 10.93 -13.70 -32.17
N SER A 79 11.32 -12.55 -31.63
CA SER A 79 10.69 -11.97 -30.44
C SER A 79 9.19 -11.76 -30.65
N LEU A 80 8.41 -11.92 -29.59
CA LEU A 80 7.02 -11.49 -29.59
C LEU A 80 6.91 -10.03 -29.14
N TRP A 81 5.79 -9.39 -29.43
CA TRP A 81 5.50 -8.03 -28.99
C TRP A 81 4.20 -7.98 -28.22
N VAL A 82 4.21 -7.26 -27.10
CA VAL A 82 3.05 -6.99 -26.25
C VAL A 82 2.69 -5.52 -26.36
N LYS A 83 1.39 -5.24 -26.42
CA LYS A 83 0.82 -3.91 -26.22
C LYS A 83 -0.21 -3.95 -25.11
N VAL A 84 -0.05 -3.08 -24.13
CA VAL A 84 -1.09 -2.78 -23.14
C VAL A 84 -1.61 -1.38 -23.42
N LYS A 85 -2.90 -1.26 -23.73
CA LYS A 85 -3.55 0.02 -24.04
C LYS A 85 -4.56 0.35 -22.97
N ASN A 86 -4.44 1.52 -22.36
CA ASN A 86 -5.51 2.10 -21.58
C ASN A 86 -6.58 2.62 -22.56
N THR A 87 -7.78 2.03 -22.53
CA THR A 87 -8.83 2.31 -23.52
C THR A 87 -9.76 3.44 -23.08
N GLU A 88 -9.51 4.05 -21.92
CA GLU A 88 -10.29 5.22 -21.50
C GLU A 88 -10.09 6.40 -22.47
N PRO A 89 -11.14 7.24 -22.67
CA PRO A 89 -11.06 8.38 -23.58
C PRO A 89 -9.96 9.39 -23.21
N LEU A 90 -9.29 9.97 -24.21
CA LEU A 90 -8.25 10.99 -24.01
C LEU A 90 -8.68 12.19 -23.13
N PRO A 91 -9.92 12.71 -23.20
CA PRO A 91 -10.36 13.80 -22.32
C PRO A 91 -10.27 13.45 -20.83
N MET A 92 -10.29 12.17 -20.46
CA MET A 92 -10.17 11.71 -19.07
C MET A 92 -8.76 11.93 -18.50
N ARG A 93 -7.78 12.33 -19.32
CA ARG A 93 -6.46 12.80 -18.84
C ARG A 93 -6.55 14.11 -18.06
N ALA A 94 -7.53 14.95 -18.37
CA ALA A 94 -7.70 16.27 -17.75
C ALA A 94 -8.35 16.22 -16.36
N ALA A 95 -8.81 15.04 -15.92
CA ALA A 95 -9.24 14.80 -14.54
C ALA A 95 -8.01 14.83 -13.62
N TYR A 96 -7.71 16.01 -13.06
CA TYR A 96 -6.42 16.31 -12.42
C TYR A 96 -6.21 15.60 -11.07
N LEU A 97 -4.92 15.37 -10.78
CA LEU A 97 -4.30 14.56 -9.70
C LEU A 97 -4.43 13.04 -9.89
N ALA A 98 -3.56 12.48 -10.74
CA ALA A 98 -3.37 11.05 -10.97
C ALA A 98 -4.69 10.27 -11.17
N GLY A 99 -5.67 10.88 -11.84
CA GLY A 99 -7.09 10.50 -11.86
C GLY A 99 -7.34 9.00 -11.95
N PRO A 100 -8.52 8.51 -11.50
CA PRO A 100 -8.76 7.10 -11.17
C PRO A 100 -8.61 6.12 -12.35
N TYR A 101 -8.32 6.63 -13.54
CA TYR A 101 -8.12 5.94 -14.80
C TYR A 101 -6.66 5.66 -15.15
N VAL A 102 -5.70 5.93 -14.25
CA VAL A 102 -4.29 5.59 -14.46
C VAL A 102 -4.03 4.13 -14.12
N LEU A 103 -3.21 3.46 -14.94
CA LEU A 103 -2.78 2.08 -14.71
C LEU A 103 -1.27 2.03 -14.46
N TYR A 104 -0.86 1.08 -13.63
CA TYR A 104 0.52 0.61 -13.54
C TYR A 104 0.66 -0.66 -14.37
N VAL A 105 1.71 -0.77 -15.17
CA VAL A 105 1.96 -1.97 -15.98
C VAL A 105 3.42 -2.39 -15.83
N ASP A 106 3.67 -3.67 -15.61
CA ASP A 106 5.02 -4.23 -15.69
C ASP A 106 5.07 -5.54 -16.47
N CYS A 107 6.22 -5.81 -17.08
CA CYS A 107 6.51 -7.03 -17.80
C CYS A 107 7.89 -7.54 -17.40
N ARG A 108 7.95 -8.82 -17.05
CA ARG A 108 9.18 -9.49 -16.59
C ARG A 108 9.22 -10.94 -17.04
N THR A 109 10.42 -11.49 -17.18
CA THR A 109 10.61 -12.93 -17.36
C THR A 109 10.28 -13.67 -16.06
N ASP A 110 9.86 -14.92 -16.17
CA ASP A 110 9.55 -15.76 -14.99
C ASP A 110 10.82 -16.06 -14.16
N ASP A 111 11.98 -16.06 -14.82
CA ASP A 111 13.30 -16.24 -14.20
C ASP A 111 13.79 -14.98 -13.44
N TYR A 112 13.10 -13.84 -13.56
CA TYR A 112 13.49 -12.60 -12.89
C TYR A 112 13.31 -12.74 -11.37
N ASP A 113 14.41 -12.53 -10.64
CA ASP A 113 14.46 -12.57 -9.19
C ASP A 113 15.14 -11.30 -8.67
N ILE A 114 14.48 -10.62 -7.73
CA ILE A 114 15.00 -9.40 -7.11
C ILE A 114 16.31 -9.64 -6.36
N SER A 115 16.61 -10.88 -5.97
CA SER A 115 17.82 -11.23 -5.23
C SER A 115 19.00 -11.64 -6.14
N LYS A 116 18.80 -11.71 -7.45
CA LYS A 116 19.81 -12.17 -8.43
C LYS A 116 20.21 -11.06 -9.39
N ASN A 117 21.46 -11.11 -9.84
CA ASN A 117 21.97 -10.21 -10.86
C ASN A 117 21.37 -10.54 -12.23
N VAL A 118 20.88 -9.52 -12.92
CA VAL A 118 20.42 -9.63 -14.32
C VAL A 118 21.51 -9.04 -15.23
N PHE A 119 22.34 -9.93 -15.77
CA PHE A 119 23.45 -9.54 -16.65
C PHE A 119 23.02 -9.28 -18.09
N VAL A 120 21.96 -9.94 -18.53
CA VAL A 120 21.52 -9.90 -19.91
C VAL A 120 20.43 -8.85 -20.05
N THR A 121 20.66 -7.86 -20.91
CA THR A 121 19.71 -6.76 -21.14
C THR A 121 18.31 -7.25 -21.52
N ALA A 122 18.25 -8.37 -22.25
CA ALA A 122 16.99 -8.97 -22.69
C ALA A 122 16.15 -9.60 -21.56
N ASP A 123 16.77 -9.93 -20.42
CA ASP A 123 16.09 -10.47 -19.24
C ASP A 123 15.70 -9.36 -18.24
N GLN A 124 15.99 -8.09 -18.55
CA GLN A 124 15.67 -6.96 -17.68
C GLN A 124 14.17 -6.66 -17.71
N PRO A 125 13.54 -6.42 -16.54
CA PRO A 125 12.13 -6.09 -16.48
C PRO A 125 11.88 -4.68 -17.01
N VAL A 126 10.70 -4.48 -17.60
CA VAL A 126 10.24 -3.20 -18.15
C VAL A 126 8.91 -2.84 -17.49
N TYR A 127 8.70 -1.58 -17.15
CA TYR A 127 7.45 -1.14 -16.55
C TYR A 127 7.08 0.29 -16.96
N GLU A 128 5.78 0.58 -16.93
CA GLU A 128 5.18 1.89 -17.10
C GLU A 128 4.47 2.27 -15.79
N PRO A 129 5.01 3.22 -15.02
CA PRO A 129 4.44 3.59 -13.73
C PRO A 129 3.07 4.26 -13.82
N GLN A 130 2.78 4.96 -14.93
CA GLN A 130 1.59 5.80 -15.10
C GLN A 130 1.05 5.73 -16.54
N LEU A 131 0.43 4.61 -16.91
CA LEU A 131 -0.23 4.44 -18.20
C LEU A 131 -1.55 5.23 -18.24
N LEU A 132 -1.52 6.41 -18.86
CA LEU A 132 -2.63 7.37 -18.91
C LEU A 132 -3.75 6.94 -19.88
N PRO A 133 -4.98 7.48 -19.74
CA PRO A 133 -6.08 7.27 -20.70
C PRO A 133 -5.65 7.44 -22.16
N GLY A 134 -6.04 6.49 -23.02
CA GLY A 134 -5.69 6.46 -24.43
C GLY A 134 -4.21 6.15 -24.75
N GLN A 135 -3.32 6.05 -23.75
CA GLN A 135 -1.91 5.69 -23.96
C GLN A 135 -1.75 4.19 -24.19
N SER A 136 -0.67 3.81 -24.88
CA SER A 136 -0.27 2.41 -25.06
C SER A 136 1.18 2.21 -24.64
N PHE A 137 1.42 1.14 -23.90
CA PHE A 137 2.73 0.64 -23.51
C PHE A 137 3.09 -0.56 -24.39
N TYR A 138 4.32 -0.61 -24.90
CA TYR A 138 4.81 -1.65 -25.80
C TYR A 138 6.03 -2.33 -25.19
N VAL A 139 6.09 -3.66 -25.25
CA VAL A 139 7.23 -4.45 -24.76
C VAL A 139 7.60 -5.51 -25.80
N GLU A 140 8.90 -5.69 -26.02
CA GLU A 140 9.44 -6.79 -26.80
C GLU A 140 9.77 -7.98 -25.87
N LEU A 141 9.22 -9.15 -26.17
CA LEU A 141 9.46 -10.41 -25.47
C LEU A 141 10.60 -11.17 -26.18
N LEU A 142 11.82 -10.92 -25.71
CA LEU A 142 13.05 -11.38 -26.35
C LEU A 142 13.30 -12.88 -26.13
N CYS A 143 13.67 -13.58 -27.20
CA CYS A 143 14.01 -15.01 -27.21
C CYS A 143 15.51 -15.24 -27.49
N HIS A 144 16.38 -14.54 -26.77
CA HIS A 144 17.83 -14.44 -27.03
C HIS A 144 18.65 -15.66 -26.62
N GLN A 145 18.16 -16.48 -25.69
CA GLN A 145 18.78 -17.75 -25.29
C GLN A 145 17.87 -18.91 -25.64
N TYR A 146 18.41 -20.06 -26.01
CA TYR A 146 17.60 -21.27 -26.21
C TYR A 146 16.91 -21.68 -24.90
N LYS A 147 15.58 -21.67 -24.90
CA LYS A 147 14.75 -22.25 -23.85
C LYS A 147 13.65 -23.08 -24.52
N PRO A 148 13.29 -24.25 -23.96
CA PRO A 148 12.17 -25.04 -24.47
C PRO A 148 10.84 -24.28 -24.31
N HIS A 149 10.74 -23.51 -23.22
CA HIS A 149 9.62 -22.61 -22.92
C HIS A 149 10.16 -21.24 -22.54
N TYR A 150 9.63 -20.21 -23.18
CA TYR A 150 9.82 -18.82 -22.77
C TYR A 150 8.59 -18.37 -21.99
N ARG A 151 8.79 -17.92 -20.75
CA ARG A 151 7.71 -17.48 -19.88
C ARG A 151 7.89 -16.04 -19.45
N TRP A 152 6.82 -15.26 -19.62
CA TRP A 152 6.74 -13.88 -19.17
C TRP A 152 5.49 -13.66 -18.33
N THR A 153 5.62 -12.76 -17.37
CA THR A 153 4.52 -12.27 -16.55
C THR A 153 4.30 -10.79 -16.87
N ILE A 154 3.07 -10.44 -17.19
CA ILE A 154 2.64 -9.05 -17.39
C ILE A 154 1.58 -8.74 -16.32
N ASP A 155 1.85 -7.77 -15.46
CA ASP A 155 0.90 -7.30 -14.47
C ASP A 155 0.31 -5.96 -14.91
N VAL A 156 -1.02 -5.83 -14.86
CA VAL A 156 -1.76 -4.58 -15.07
C VAL A 156 -2.55 -4.27 -13.81
N VAL A 157 -2.29 -3.12 -13.19
CA VAL A 157 -2.79 -2.77 -11.85
C VAL A 157 -3.45 -1.40 -11.86
N SER A 158 -4.62 -1.28 -11.23
CA SER A 158 -5.27 0.03 -11.04
C SER A 158 -4.46 0.92 -10.10
N GLN A 159 -4.30 2.20 -10.46
CA GLN A 159 -3.75 3.24 -9.57
C GLN A 159 -4.85 4.05 -8.87
N ALA A 160 -6.13 3.68 -9.00
CA ALA A 160 -7.22 4.38 -8.31
C ALA A 160 -7.09 4.29 -6.78
N ILE A 161 -7.51 5.34 -6.08
CA ILE A 161 -7.33 5.48 -4.62
C ILE A 161 -8.63 5.82 -3.87
N PHE A 162 -9.51 6.64 -4.46
CA PHE A 162 -10.63 7.24 -3.71
C PHE A 162 -12.04 6.86 -4.22
N ASN A 163 -12.16 6.00 -5.24
CA ASN A 163 -13.46 5.68 -5.82
C ASN A 163 -13.58 4.20 -6.17
N ALA A 164 -14.47 3.49 -5.49
CA ALA A 164 -14.74 2.07 -5.71
C ALA A 164 -15.68 1.79 -6.89
N SER A 165 -16.42 2.80 -7.36
CA SER A 165 -17.37 2.69 -8.47
C SER A 165 -16.68 2.88 -9.82
N VAL A 166 -15.59 3.66 -9.86
CA VAL A 166 -14.85 3.91 -11.10
C VAL A 166 -14.16 2.64 -11.59
N THR A 167 -14.33 2.39 -12.88
CA THR A 167 -13.75 1.27 -13.61
C THR A 167 -12.87 1.82 -14.72
N THR A 168 -11.67 1.26 -14.86
CA THR A 168 -10.70 1.60 -15.90
C THR A 168 -10.56 0.44 -16.86
N ASN A 169 -10.87 0.68 -18.12
CA ASN A 169 -10.80 -0.33 -19.18
C ASN A 169 -9.42 -0.33 -19.83
N PHE A 170 -8.95 -1.53 -20.18
CA PHE A 170 -7.70 -1.71 -20.91
C PHE A 170 -7.75 -2.91 -21.86
N GLU A 171 -6.85 -2.94 -22.82
CA GLU A 171 -6.66 -4.04 -23.76
C GLU A 171 -5.22 -4.53 -23.70
N VAL A 172 -5.03 -5.85 -23.67
CA VAL A 172 -3.73 -6.51 -23.85
C VAL A 172 -3.73 -7.26 -25.17
N SER A 173 -2.75 -6.95 -26.02
CA SER A 173 -2.54 -7.58 -27.32
C SER A 173 -1.13 -8.15 -27.43
N ILE A 174 -0.99 -9.33 -28.02
CA ILE A 174 0.30 -10.00 -28.26
C ILE A 174 0.38 -10.39 -29.73
N ALA A 175 1.48 -10.07 -30.41
CA ALA A 175 1.68 -10.35 -31.82
C ALA A 175 3.13 -10.75 -32.14
N ALA A 176 3.34 -11.36 -33.30
CA ALA A 176 4.68 -11.74 -33.78
C ALA A 176 5.52 -10.54 -34.29
N ARG A 177 4.90 -9.41 -34.63
CA ARG A 177 5.58 -8.15 -34.96
C ARG A 177 4.83 -6.97 -34.36
N ARG A 178 5.55 -5.86 -34.13
CA ARG A 178 5.00 -4.66 -33.47
C ARG A 178 3.88 -4.00 -34.27
N GLU A 179 3.97 -4.02 -35.60
CA GLU A 179 3.05 -3.33 -36.51
C GLU A 179 1.60 -3.85 -36.34
N TRP A 180 1.45 -5.16 -36.14
CA TRP A 180 0.16 -5.84 -35.95
C TRP A 180 -0.58 -5.43 -34.68
N LEU A 181 0.11 -4.85 -33.70
CA LEU A 181 -0.50 -4.36 -32.47
C LEU A 181 -1.27 -3.05 -32.68
N SER A 182 -1.06 -2.37 -33.80
CA SER A 182 -1.66 -1.07 -34.09
C SER A 182 -2.93 -1.17 -34.93
N GLU A 183 -3.16 -2.30 -35.60
CA GLU A 183 -4.27 -2.49 -36.51
C GLU A 183 -5.53 -3.01 -35.76
N SER A 184 -6.64 -2.30 -35.92
CA SER A 184 -7.93 -2.62 -35.29
C SER A 184 -8.68 -3.77 -35.96
N HIS A 185 -8.33 -4.12 -37.20
CA HIS A 185 -9.06 -5.09 -38.02
C HIS A 185 -8.36 -6.45 -38.19
N VAL A 186 -7.27 -6.69 -37.45
CA VAL A 186 -6.54 -7.96 -37.52
C VAL A 186 -7.27 -9.02 -36.70
N GLN A 187 -7.59 -10.15 -37.34
CA GLN A 187 -8.17 -11.30 -36.66
C GLN A 187 -7.13 -11.93 -35.73
N VAL A 188 -7.57 -12.31 -34.52
CA VAL A 188 -6.74 -13.11 -33.61
C VAL A 188 -6.64 -14.52 -34.19
N VAL A 189 -5.42 -14.98 -34.42
CA VAL A 189 -5.14 -16.35 -34.86
C VAL A 189 -4.40 -17.04 -33.71
N PRO A 190 -5.11 -17.85 -32.90
CA PRO A 190 -4.48 -18.61 -31.83
C PRO A 190 -3.39 -19.51 -32.41
N HIS A 191 -2.20 -19.49 -31.80
CA HIS A 191 -1.09 -20.33 -32.21
C HIS A 191 -0.88 -21.46 -31.21
N PRO A 192 -0.69 -22.73 -31.63
CA PRO A 192 -0.54 -23.87 -30.71
C PRO A 192 0.64 -23.73 -29.74
N PHE A 193 1.62 -22.90 -30.09
CA PHE A 193 2.83 -22.68 -29.29
C PHE A 193 2.75 -21.48 -28.34
N VAL A 194 1.63 -20.74 -28.32
CA VAL A 194 1.46 -19.57 -27.45
C VAL A 194 0.26 -19.81 -26.55
N LEU A 195 0.51 -19.92 -25.25
CA LEU A 195 -0.52 -20.01 -24.23
C LEU A 195 -0.50 -18.75 -23.38
N VAL A 196 -1.64 -18.07 -23.27
CA VAL A 196 -1.81 -16.90 -22.40
C VAL A 196 -2.80 -17.27 -21.30
N LEU A 197 -2.29 -17.45 -20.08
CA LEU A 197 -3.10 -17.64 -18.87
C LEU A 197 -3.37 -16.27 -18.24
N VAL A 198 -4.62 -16.02 -17.88
CA VAL A 198 -5.06 -14.76 -17.29
C VAL A 198 -5.57 -15.04 -15.89
N HIS A 199 -5.01 -14.36 -14.90
CA HIS A 199 -5.45 -14.42 -13.51
C HIS A 199 -5.97 -13.06 -13.09
N ASP A 200 -7.17 -13.03 -12.51
CA ASP A 200 -7.70 -11.81 -11.90
C ASP A 200 -7.17 -11.64 -10.47
N THR A 201 -7.64 -10.59 -9.79
CA THR A 201 -7.22 -10.31 -8.42
C THR A 201 -7.60 -11.41 -7.44
N LEU A 202 -8.78 -12.03 -7.59
CA LEU A 202 -9.22 -13.09 -6.68
C LEU A 202 -8.39 -14.36 -6.88
N ASP A 203 -8.07 -14.72 -8.13
CA ASP A 203 -7.18 -15.82 -8.44
C ASP A 203 -5.81 -15.62 -7.76
N LEU A 204 -5.24 -14.43 -7.95
CA LEU A 204 -3.93 -14.06 -7.40
C LEU A 204 -3.87 -14.11 -5.86
N TRP A 205 -4.98 -13.78 -5.18
CA TRP A 205 -5.10 -13.82 -3.72
C TRP A 205 -5.49 -15.20 -3.16
N ASN A 206 -5.88 -16.14 -4.02
CA ASN A 206 -6.21 -17.51 -3.64
C ASN A 206 -5.12 -18.53 -4.01
N MET A 207 -4.08 -18.11 -4.73
CA MET A 207 -2.86 -18.88 -4.95
C MET A 207 -1.77 -18.53 -3.91
N PRO A 208 -0.83 -19.43 -3.60
CA PRO A 208 -0.87 -20.86 -3.92
C PRO A 208 -2.01 -21.57 -3.17
N ILE A 209 -2.47 -22.69 -3.71
CA ILE A 209 -3.53 -23.49 -3.06
C ILE A 209 -2.92 -24.18 -1.83
N PRO A 210 -3.50 -24.02 -0.63
CA PRO A 210 -2.97 -24.65 0.58
C PRO A 210 -3.12 -26.16 0.56
N ASP A 211 -2.15 -26.86 1.17
CA ASP A 211 -2.24 -28.30 1.42
C ASP A 211 -3.16 -28.55 2.63
N THR A 212 -4.37 -29.02 2.38
CA THR A 212 -5.37 -29.26 3.45
C THR A 212 -5.01 -30.43 4.37
N SER A 213 -3.97 -31.21 4.04
CA SER A 213 -3.50 -32.31 4.90
C SER A 213 -2.51 -31.87 5.99
N ARG A 214 -2.04 -30.61 5.92
CA ARG A 214 -1.01 -30.07 6.83
C ARG A 214 -1.54 -28.86 7.60
N PRO A 215 -1.06 -28.62 8.83
CA PRO A 215 -1.47 -27.44 9.59
C PRO A 215 -1.10 -26.14 8.87
N ILE A 216 -2.02 -25.17 8.87
CA ILE A 216 -1.90 -23.91 8.12
C ILE A 216 -1.46 -22.77 9.03
N HIS A 217 -0.48 -21.99 8.55
CA HIS A 217 -0.12 -20.69 9.10
C HIS A 217 -0.81 -19.57 8.31
N LEU A 218 -1.82 -18.97 8.91
CA LEU A 218 -2.56 -17.85 8.31
C LEU A 218 -1.83 -16.52 8.54
N VAL A 219 -1.58 -15.75 7.48
CA VAL A 219 -1.03 -14.39 7.56
C VAL A 219 -2.09 -13.39 7.09
N ILE A 220 -2.39 -12.40 7.93
CA ILE A 220 -3.36 -11.34 7.63
C ILE A 220 -2.63 -10.05 7.32
N LEU A 221 -2.82 -9.55 6.09
CA LEU A 221 -2.34 -8.23 5.65
C LEU A 221 -3.43 -7.18 5.85
N THR A 222 -3.07 -5.99 6.30
CA THR A 222 -4.01 -4.87 6.48
C THR A 222 -3.38 -3.54 6.10
N HIS A 223 -4.05 -2.82 5.20
CA HIS A 223 -3.56 -1.59 4.60
C HIS A 223 -3.83 -0.34 5.45
N GLY A 224 -3.19 0.77 5.07
CA GLY A 224 -3.33 2.08 5.69
C GLY A 224 -4.53 2.92 5.20
N LEU A 225 -4.61 4.15 5.72
CA LEU A 225 -5.57 5.17 5.29
C LEU A 225 -5.41 5.46 3.79
N HIS A 226 -6.53 5.53 3.04
CA HIS A 226 -6.53 5.80 1.60
C HIS A 226 -5.60 4.88 0.78
N ALA A 227 -5.45 3.63 1.22
CA ALA A 227 -4.74 2.59 0.50
C ALA A 227 -5.70 1.41 0.23
N ASN A 228 -5.18 0.34 -0.36
CA ASN A 228 -5.91 -0.91 -0.51
C ASN A 228 -4.99 -2.11 -0.27
N VAL A 229 -5.51 -3.19 0.31
CA VAL A 229 -4.68 -4.39 0.53
C VAL A 229 -4.38 -5.12 -0.78
N LEU A 230 -5.29 -5.06 -1.75
CA LEU A 230 -5.33 -5.89 -2.95
C LEU A 230 -4.10 -5.72 -3.85
N SER A 231 -3.68 -4.47 -4.09
CA SER A 231 -2.50 -4.14 -4.90
C SER A 231 -1.37 -3.54 -4.08
N ASP A 232 -1.65 -2.69 -3.08
CA ASP A 232 -0.60 -1.95 -2.36
C ASP A 232 0.21 -2.84 -1.40
N MET A 233 -0.34 -4.00 -0.99
CA MET A 233 0.38 -4.99 -0.17
C MET A 233 0.63 -6.32 -0.91
N PHE A 234 0.30 -6.40 -2.20
CA PHE A 234 0.42 -7.63 -2.97
C PHE A 234 1.86 -8.11 -3.10
N PHE A 235 2.81 -7.18 -3.19
CA PHE A 235 4.22 -7.53 -3.24
C PHE A 235 4.67 -8.30 -1.99
N ILE A 236 4.25 -7.86 -0.80
CA ILE A 236 4.54 -8.57 0.47
C ILE A 236 3.95 -9.98 0.43
N LYS A 237 2.69 -10.09 0.00
CA LYS A 237 2.00 -11.38 -0.17
C LYS A 237 2.82 -12.34 -1.04
N GLU A 238 3.24 -11.89 -2.23
CA GLU A 238 4.04 -12.72 -3.14
C GLU A 238 5.41 -13.10 -2.56
N GLN A 239 6.06 -12.23 -1.78
CA GLN A 239 7.33 -12.58 -1.14
C GLN A 239 7.17 -13.61 -0.02
N ILE A 240 6.07 -13.54 0.74
CA ILE A 240 5.75 -14.55 1.76
C ILE A 240 5.46 -15.90 1.10
N ASP A 241 4.66 -15.92 0.03
CA ASP A 241 4.34 -17.17 -0.69
C ASP A 241 5.62 -17.85 -1.22
N LYS A 242 6.56 -17.06 -1.77
CA LYS A 242 7.85 -17.56 -2.26
C LYS A 242 8.74 -18.10 -1.14
N ALA A 243 8.66 -17.51 0.06
CA ALA A 243 9.46 -17.90 1.21
C ALA A 243 8.84 -19.04 2.03
N SER A 244 7.60 -19.44 1.71
CA SER A 244 6.86 -20.47 2.45
C SER A 244 7.63 -21.80 2.58
N GLY A 245 8.54 -22.11 1.64
CA GLY A 245 9.39 -23.29 1.71
C GLY A 245 8.57 -24.56 1.95
N ASP A 246 8.86 -25.26 3.05
CA ASP A 246 8.09 -26.41 3.50
C ASP A 246 6.91 -26.05 4.42
N GLU A 247 6.82 -24.83 4.96
CA GLU A 247 5.66 -24.41 5.76
C GLU A 247 4.43 -24.19 4.86
N ASN A 248 3.24 -24.49 5.38
CA ASN A 248 1.97 -24.31 4.68
C ASN A 248 1.38 -22.93 5.03
N ILE A 249 1.94 -21.88 4.45
CA ILE A 249 1.56 -20.50 4.73
C ILE A 249 0.46 -20.06 3.76
N VAL A 250 -0.59 -19.42 4.30
CA VAL A 250 -1.65 -18.80 3.50
C VAL A 250 -1.75 -17.33 3.86
N VAL A 251 -1.57 -16.46 2.87
CA VAL A 251 -1.69 -15.02 3.04
C VAL A 251 -3.08 -14.55 2.59
N LYS A 252 -3.75 -13.78 3.44
CA LYS A 252 -5.08 -13.19 3.18
C LYS A 252 -5.13 -11.72 3.60
N GLY A 253 -6.11 -11.00 3.06
CA GLY A 253 -6.36 -9.60 3.37
C GLY A 253 -7.84 -9.29 3.22
N TYR A 254 -8.37 -8.43 4.10
CA TYR A 254 -9.78 -8.05 4.05
C TYR A 254 -9.99 -6.87 3.09
N PHE A 255 -10.74 -7.09 2.01
CA PHE A 255 -10.94 -6.08 0.96
C PHE A 255 -12.04 -5.07 1.31
N GLY A 256 -12.93 -5.40 2.24
CA GLY A 256 -14.13 -4.62 2.53
C GLY A 256 -13.87 -3.27 3.23
N ASN A 257 -12.62 -2.97 3.58
CA ASN A 257 -12.18 -1.71 4.18
C ASN A 257 -11.66 -0.67 3.16
N VAL A 258 -11.52 -1.03 1.89
CA VAL A 258 -11.13 -0.10 0.83
C VAL A 258 -12.16 1.02 0.72
N CYS A 259 -11.69 2.27 0.62
CA CYS A 259 -12.53 3.49 0.62
C CYS A 259 -13.42 3.69 1.86
N LYS A 260 -13.10 3.05 2.99
CA LYS A 260 -13.85 3.20 4.27
C LYS A 260 -12.95 3.59 5.44
N THR A 261 -11.70 3.93 5.14
CA THR A 261 -10.63 4.06 6.14
C THR A 261 -10.80 5.26 7.07
N GLU A 262 -11.72 6.16 6.77
CA GLU A 262 -12.14 7.30 7.57
C GLU A 262 -13.18 6.95 8.66
N ARG A 263 -13.78 5.75 8.62
CA ARG A 263 -14.86 5.31 9.52
C ARG A 263 -14.41 4.91 10.93
N GLY A 264 -13.12 4.97 11.23
CA GLY A 264 -12.55 4.69 12.56
C GLY A 264 -11.93 3.30 12.68
N ILE A 265 -10.92 3.19 13.55
CA ILE A 265 -10.17 1.97 13.87
C ILE A 265 -11.10 0.86 14.35
N LYS A 266 -12.11 1.21 15.17
CA LYS A 266 -13.13 0.27 15.67
C LYS A 266 -13.93 -0.38 14.54
N TYR A 267 -14.45 0.43 13.62
CA TYR A 267 -15.21 -0.03 12.47
C TYR A 267 -14.37 -0.95 11.60
N LEU A 268 -13.13 -0.53 11.29
CA LEU A 268 -12.23 -1.26 10.41
C LEU A 268 -11.72 -2.57 11.04
N GLY A 269 -11.34 -2.53 12.31
CA GLY A 269 -10.74 -3.66 13.04
C GLY A 269 -11.74 -4.77 13.34
N SER A 270 -12.99 -4.41 13.68
CA SER A 270 -14.05 -5.41 13.89
C SER A 270 -14.34 -6.22 12.63
N ARG A 271 -14.41 -5.56 11.46
CA ARG A 271 -14.61 -6.24 10.17
C ARG A 271 -13.46 -7.16 9.79
N VAL A 272 -12.22 -6.76 10.09
CA VAL A 272 -11.04 -7.62 9.90
C VAL A 272 -11.11 -8.83 10.83
N ALA A 273 -11.53 -8.66 12.08
CA ALA A 273 -11.70 -9.76 13.03
C ALA A 273 -12.81 -10.73 12.59
N ASP A 274 -13.98 -10.23 12.22
CA ASP A 274 -15.08 -11.07 11.70
C ASP A 274 -14.65 -11.82 10.42
N TYR A 275 -13.89 -11.19 9.53
CA TYR A 275 -13.30 -11.85 8.36
C TYR A 275 -12.33 -12.99 8.73
N VAL A 276 -11.46 -12.78 9.73
CA VAL A 276 -10.58 -13.86 10.23
C VAL A 276 -11.40 -15.02 10.76
N ILE A 277 -12.47 -14.77 11.51
CA ILE A 277 -13.37 -15.82 11.99
C ILE A 277 -14.04 -16.54 10.81
N GLU A 278 -14.57 -15.81 9.83
CA GLU A 278 -15.16 -16.39 8.63
C GLU A 278 -14.19 -17.33 7.89
N LEU A 279 -12.93 -16.92 7.75
CA LEU A 279 -11.89 -17.75 7.16
C LEU A 279 -11.68 -19.05 7.96
N VAL A 280 -11.54 -18.98 9.29
CA VAL A 280 -11.20 -20.18 10.09
C VAL A 280 -12.40 -21.09 10.38
N THR A 281 -13.64 -20.61 10.24
CA THR A 281 -14.84 -21.41 10.54
C THR A 281 -15.67 -21.81 9.33
N HIS A 282 -15.64 -21.04 8.24
CA HIS A 282 -16.52 -21.24 7.07
C HIS A 282 -15.77 -21.53 5.76
N ASN A 283 -14.51 -21.11 5.61
CA ASN A 283 -13.77 -21.38 4.39
C ASN A 283 -13.41 -22.87 4.27
N GLU A 284 -13.81 -23.52 3.18
CA GLU A 284 -13.63 -24.97 2.98
C GLU A 284 -12.18 -25.44 3.07
N THR A 285 -11.22 -24.59 2.69
CA THR A 285 -9.79 -24.95 2.69
C THR A 285 -9.10 -24.69 4.03
N LEU A 286 -9.57 -23.70 4.79
CA LEU A 286 -8.92 -23.26 6.03
C LEU A 286 -9.61 -23.78 7.29
N LYS A 287 -10.89 -24.14 7.20
CA LYS A 287 -11.72 -24.53 8.33
C LYS A 287 -11.10 -25.69 9.10
N GLY A 288 -10.83 -25.46 10.38
CA GLY A 288 -10.29 -26.47 11.30
C GLY A 288 -8.81 -26.82 11.09
N ASN A 289 -8.13 -26.20 10.13
CA ASN A 289 -6.74 -26.51 9.76
C ASN A 289 -5.74 -25.42 10.17
N VAL A 290 -6.20 -24.21 10.50
CA VAL A 290 -5.35 -23.10 10.91
C VAL A 290 -4.88 -23.27 12.36
N ASN A 291 -3.56 -23.39 12.57
CA ASN A 291 -2.96 -23.55 13.90
C ASN A 291 -2.02 -22.40 14.29
N LYS A 292 -1.59 -21.58 13.33
CA LYS A 292 -0.73 -20.42 13.53
C LYS A 292 -1.36 -19.20 12.86
N ILE A 293 -1.19 -18.02 13.46
CA ILE A 293 -1.59 -16.76 12.84
C ILE A 293 -0.49 -15.69 12.92
N SER A 294 -0.38 -14.85 11.90
CA SER A 294 0.44 -13.64 11.91
C SER A 294 -0.32 -12.45 11.35
N PHE A 295 0.00 -11.27 11.87
CA PHE A 295 -0.59 -10.01 11.49
C PHE A 295 0.51 -9.09 10.96
N ILE A 296 0.29 -8.51 9.79
CA ILE A 296 1.15 -7.49 9.19
C ILE A 296 0.30 -6.28 8.79
N GLY A 297 0.52 -5.17 9.47
CA GLY A 297 -0.23 -3.92 9.27
C GLY A 297 0.67 -2.82 8.72
N HIS A 298 0.22 -2.11 7.69
CA HIS A 298 0.88 -0.90 7.19
C HIS A 298 0.14 0.35 7.63
N SER A 299 0.86 1.34 8.15
CA SER A 299 0.28 2.62 8.54
C SER A 299 -0.89 2.41 9.51
N LEU A 300 -2.08 2.96 9.23
CA LEU A 300 -3.32 2.70 10.00
C LEU A 300 -3.60 1.21 10.24
N GLY A 301 -3.18 0.32 9.32
CA GLY A 301 -3.35 -1.12 9.41
C GLY A 301 -2.80 -1.75 10.69
N GLY A 302 -1.73 -1.20 11.27
CA GLY A 302 -1.20 -1.66 12.56
C GLY A 302 -2.21 -1.48 13.70
N LEU A 303 -2.84 -0.31 13.78
CA LEU A 303 -3.88 -0.01 14.78
C LEU A 303 -5.16 -0.81 14.55
N ILE A 304 -5.55 -0.99 13.28
CA ILE A 304 -6.70 -1.83 12.88
C ILE A 304 -6.49 -3.26 13.38
N GLN A 305 -5.29 -3.81 13.20
CA GLN A 305 -4.96 -5.17 13.65
C GLN A 305 -4.86 -5.26 15.18
N THR A 306 -4.35 -4.23 15.87
CA THR A 306 -4.40 -4.16 17.34
C THR A 306 -5.84 -4.26 17.84
N PHE A 307 -6.78 -3.50 17.25
CA PHE A 307 -8.19 -3.60 17.60
C PHE A 307 -8.79 -4.97 17.24
N ALA A 308 -8.45 -5.53 16.07
CA ALA A 308 -8.92 -6.85 15.65
C ALA A 308 -8.49 -7.96 16.64
N VAL A 309 -7.24 -7.93 17.11
CA VAL A 309 -6.73 -8.85 18.13
C VAL A 309 -7.53 -8.72 19.43
N ALA A 310 -7.78 -7.49 19.89
CA ALA A 310 -8.60 -7.22 21.08
C ALA A 310 -10.02 -7.79 20.93
N TYR A 311 -10.63 -7.58 19.77
CA TYR A 311 -11.97 -8.03 19.45
C TYR A 311 -12.08 -9.55 19.38
N LEU A 312 -11.10 -10.23 18.77
CA LEU A 312 -11.03 -11.68 18.70
C LEU A 312 -10.96 -12.29 20.09
N GLU A 313 -10.09 -11.78 20.96
CA GLU A 313 -9.98 -12.28 22.34
C GLU A 313 -11.25 -12.06 23.15
N ALA A 314 -11.89 -10.89 23.02
CA ALA A 314 -13.08 -10.56 23.81
C ALA A 314 -14.32 -11.35 23.37
N ASN A 315 -14.49 -11.59 22.06
CA ASN A 315 -15.73 -12.16 21.50
C ASN A 315 -15.59 -13.62 21.07
N PHE A 316 -14.36 -14.09 20.84
CA PHE A 316 -14.05 -15.47 20.45
C PHE A 316 -12.87 -16.03 21.27
N PRO A 317 -12.99 -16.19 22.60
CA PRO A 317 -11.86 -16.59 23.46
C PRO A 317 -11.22 -17.93 23.07
N TRP A 318 -11.98 -18.82 22.43
CA TRP A 318 -11.48 -20.09 21.90
C TRP A 318 -10.43 -19.92 20.79
N PHE A 319 -10.44 -18.78 20.08
CA PHE A 319 -9.61 -18.55 18.91
C PHE A 319 -8.12 -18.62 19.25
N PHE A 320 -7.65 -17.79 20.18
CA PHE A 320 -6.24 -17.80 20.58
C PHE A 320 -5.88 -18.99 21.48
N GLN A 321 -6.84 -19.76 21.99
CA GLN A 321 -6.55 -21.02 22.67
C GLN A 321 -6.12 -22.12 21.67
N GLN A 322 -6.66 -22.08 20.46
CA GLN A 322 -6.40 -23.07 19.41
C GLN A 322 -5.36 -22.60 18.38
N VAL A 323 -5.33 -21.30 18.09
CA VAL A 323 -4.47 -20.68 17.08
C VAL A 323 -3.34 -19.92 17.76
N LYS A 324 -2.09 -20.35 17.50
CA LYS A 324 -0.89 -19.76 18.08
C LYS A 324 -0.53 -18.44 17.37
N PRO A 325 -0.48 -17.30 18.07
CA PRO A 325 0.00 -16.04 17.51
C PRO A 325 1.53 -16.07 17.31
N ILE A 326 2.00 -15.87 16.08
CA ILE A 326 3.43 -15.98 15.72
C ILE A 326 4.07 -14.60 15.56
N ASN A 327 3.70 -13.84 14.54
CA ASN A 327 4.26 -12.53 14.25
C ASN A 327 3.18 -11.43 14.36
N PHE A 328 3.48 -10.35 15.06
CA PHE A 328 2.77 -9.08 15.01
C PHE A 328 3.72 -8.03 14.47
N ILE A 329 3.52 -7.63 13.21
CA ILE A 329 4.43 -6.76 12.46
C ILE A 329 3.70 -5.49 12.05
N THR A 330 4.32 -4.34 12.30
CA THR A 330 3.79 -3.05 11.82
C THR A 330 4.81 -2.30 10.99
N LEU A 331 4.38 -1.75 9.86
CA LEU A 331 5.20 -1.03 8.89
C LEU A 331 4.74 0.43 8.85
N ALA A 332 5.58 1.35 9.34
CA ALA A 332 5.29 2.79 9.41
C ALA A 332 3.92 3.11 10.06
N SER A 333 3.56 2.41 11.14
CA SER A 333 2.26 2.57 11.81
C SER A 333 2.29 3.62 12.92
N PRO A 334 1.32 4.55 13.01
CA PRO A 334 1.29 5.58 14.05
C PRO A 334 0.75 5.03 15.39
N MET A 335 1.50 4.11 16.01
CA MET A 335 1.02 3.31 17.15
C MET A 335 0.64 4.12 18.40
N ILE A 336 1.17 5.34 18.54
CA ILE A 336 0.87 6.26 19.66
C ILE A 336 0.07 7.50 19.21
N GLY A 337 -0.40 7.56 17.96
CA GLY A 337 -1.08 8.72 17.37
C GLY A 337 -0.13 9.66 16.60
N VAL A 338 -0.63 10.81 16.15
CA VAL A 338 0.11 11.75 15.26
C VAL A 338 0.07 13.22 15.74
N VAL A 339 0.00 13.43 17.06
CA VAL A 339 -0.43 14.72 17.64
C VAL A 339 0.67 15.76 17.74
N HIS A 340 1.89 15.42 18.11
CA HIS A 340 2.88 16.41 18.57
C HIS A 340 3.91 16.85 17.49
N GLU A 341 3.86 16.35 16.24
CA GLU A 341 4.86 16.68 15.20
C GLU A 341 4.32 17.14 13.83
N ASN A 342 3.01 17.18 13.67
CA ASN A 342 2.42 17.62 12.41
C ASN A 342 2.28 19.15 12.33
N PRO A 343 2.52 19.76 11.16
CA PRO A 343 2.19 21.15 10.90
C PRO A 343 0.79 21.49 11.37
N VAL A 344 0.61 22.74 11.78
CA VAL A 344 -0.66 23.27 12.29
C VAL A 344 -1.84 22.95 11.34
N TYR A 345 -1.62 22.89 10.01
CA TYR A 345 -2.66 22.55 9.04
C TYR A 345 -3.08 21.06 9.02
N ILE A 346 -2.16 20.12 9.27
CA ILE A 346 -2.50 18.69 9.43
C ILE A 346 -3.19 18.46 10.78
N LYS A 347 -2.74 19.14 11.84
CA LYS A 347 -3.46 19.13 13.12
C LYS A 347 -4.87 19.70 12.96
N LEU A 348 -5.05 20.79 12.22
CA LEU A 348 -6.36 21.35 11.90
C LEU A 348 -7.22 20.39 11.06
N ALA A 349 -6.68 19.73 10.04
CA ALA A 349 -7.43 18.76 9.23
C ALA A 349 -7.82 17.49 10.01
N LEU A 350 -6.94 17.00 10.89
CA LEU A 350 -7.20 15.85 11.76
C LEU A 350 -8.19 16.18 12.90
N LEU A 351 -8.04 17.34 13.54
CA LEU A 351 -8.92 17.80 14.62
C LEU A 351 -10.28 18.30 14.11
N ALA A 352 -10.36 18.85 12.90
CA ALA A 352 -11.62 19.29 12.28
C ALA A 352 -12.44 18.11 11.70
N GLY A 353 -11.99 16.86 11.87
CA GLY A 353 -12.72 15.69 11.38
C GLY A 353 -12.70 15.52 9.86
N VAL A 354 -11.81 16.22 9.14
CA VAL A 354 -11.70 16.16 7.66
C VAL A 354 -11.22 14.77 7.19
N VAL A 355 -10.65 13.97 8.09
CA VAL A 355 -10.24 12.56 7.87
C VAL A 355 -11.22 11.58 8.56
N GLY A 356 -12.42 12.05 8.89
CA GLY A 356 -13.46 11.27 9.57
C GLY A 356 -13.10 10.85 10.99
N LYS A 357 -13.77 9.80 11.48
CA LYS A 357 -13.58 9.24 12.83
C LYS A 357 -12.14 8.75 13.06
N THR A 358 -11.49 8.24 12.02
CA THR A 358 -10.09 7.81 12.09
C THR A 358 -9.15 8.96 12.42
N GLY A 359 -9.34 10.13 11.81
CA GLY A 359 -8.52 11.31 12.10
C GLY A 359 -8.64 11.76 13.55
N GLN A 360 -9.86 11.71 14.10
CA GLN A 360 -10.14 12.02 15.51
C GLN A 360 -9.42 11.06 16.46
N GLU A 361 -9.49 9.75 16.19
CA GLU A 361 -8.82 8.74 17.00
C GLU A 361 -7.30 8.91 16.96
N LEU A 362 -6.70 9.10 15.77
CA LEU A 362 -5.28 9.38 15.60
C LEU A 362 -4.83 10.70 16.26
N GLY A 363 -5.75 11.65 16.39
CA GLY A 363 -5.60 12.92 17.12
C GLY A 363 -5.72 12.79 18.64
N LEU A 364 -5.84 11.57 19.18
CA LEU A 364 -6.07 11.28 20.60
C LEU A 364 -7.33 11.95 21.17
N GLN A 365 -8.38 12.11 20.34
CA GLN A 365 -9.65 12.62 20.85
C GLN A 365 -10.26 11.64 21.85
N TYR A 366 -10.78 12.21 22.94
CA TYR A 366 -11.41 11.46 24.02
C TYR A 366 -12.65 10.71 23.53
N THR A 367 -12.79 9.45 23.96
CA THR A 367 -14.00 8.66 23.68
C THR A 367 -15.16 9.14 24.53
N GLU A 368 -16.37 9.23 23.96
CA GLU A 368 -17.59 9.70 24.64
C GLU A 368 -17.95 8.87 25.88
N THR A 369 -17.55 7.60 25.90
CA THR A 369 -17.97 6.61 26.91
C THR A 369 -17.02 6.48 28.10
N ASN A 370 -15.72 6.72 27.92
CA ASN A 370 -14.71 6.41 28.95
C ASN A 370 -13.81 7.59 29.32
N ASN A 371 -14.01 8.77 28.72
CA ASN A 371 -13.20 9.96 28.97
C ASN A 371 -11.68 9.67 28.86
N LYS A 372 -11.29 8.79 27.93
CA LYS A 372 -9.91 8.46 27.57
C LYS A 372 -9.80 8.26 26.05
N PRO A 373 -8.64 8.53 25.42
CA PRO A 373 -8.41 8.24 24.00
C PRO A 373 -8.42 6.73 23.70
N LEU A 374 -8.91 6.33 22.52
CA LEU A 374 -8.94 4.91 22.12
C LEU A 374 -7.54 4.28 22.11
N LEU A 375 -6.53 4.99 21.59
CA LEU A 375 -5.16 4.46 21.50
C LEU A 375 -4.51 4.20 22.85
N LEU A 376 -4.97 4.86 23.93
CA LEU A 376 -4.55 4.56 25.30
C LEU A 376 -5.16 3.26 25.81
N LEU A 377 -6.39 2.94 25.37
CA LEU A 377 -7.08 1.72 25.78
C LEU A 377 -6.65 0.50 24.96
N LEU A 378 -6.25 0.69 23.70
CA LEU A 378 -5.87 -0.41 22.80
C LEU A 378 -4.77 -1.34 23.32
N PRO A 379 -3.61 -0.86 23.84
CA PRO A 379 -2.53 -1.73 24.31
C PRO A 379 -2.79 -2.37 25.68
N THR A 380 -3.93 -2.14 26.32
CA THR A 380 -4.26 -2.65 27.66
C THR A 380 -5.17 -3.88 27.62
N GLY A 381 -5.42 -4.49 28.78
CA GLY A 381 -6.43 -5.52 28.98
C GLY A 381 -6.30 -6.75 28.04
N PRO A 382 -7.38 -7.19 27.35
CA PRO A 382 -7.34 -8.37 26.47
C PRO A 382 -6.29 -8.29 25.37
N THR A 383 -6.12 -7.11 24.76
CA THR A 383 -5.11 -6.91 23.72
C THR A 383 -3.71 -7.12 24.27
N HIS A 384 -3.40 -6.54 25.43
CA HIS A 384 -2.11 -6.68 26.10
C HIS A 384 -1.73 -8.15 26.29
N ARG A 385 -2.67 -8.94 26.83
CA ARG A 385 -2.48 -10.37 27.07
C ARG A 385 -2.13 -11.13 25.79
N ILE A 386 -2.84 -10.85 24.69
CA ILE A 386 -2.55 -11.53 23.42
C ILE A 386 -1.29 -11.01 22.75
N LEU A 387 -1.01 -9.70 22.82
CA LEU A 387 0.24 -9.13 22.31
C LEU A 387 1.46 -9.78 22.98
N LYS A 388 1.44 -10.01 24.30
CA LYS A 388 2.48 -10.79 25.01
C LYS A 388 2.68 -12.20 24.44
N ARG A 389 1.61 -12.85 23.99
CA ARG A 389 1.63 -14.23 23.47
C ARG A 389 2.20 -14.36 22.06
N PHE A 390 2.28 -13.27 21.27
CA PHE A 390 3.00 -13.32 20.00
C PHE A 390 4.45 -13.66 20.24
N ILE A 391 4.97 -14.66 19.51
CA ILE A 391 6.40 -15.02 19.58
C ILE A 391 7.27 -13.82 19.19
N ARG A 392 6.87 -13.09 18.13
CA ARG A 392 7.63 -11.97 17.58
C ARG A 392 6.73 -10.75 17.44
N ARG A 393 7.14 -9.65 18.07
CA ARG A 393 6.56 -8.31 17.89
C ARG A 393 7.62 -7.44 17.23
N THR A 394 7.34 -6.90 16.05
CA THR A 394 8.34 -6.17 15.27
C THR A 394 7.77 -4.91 14.62
N LEU A 395 8.46 -3.80 14.80
CA LEU A 395 8.12 -2.51 14.21
C LEU A 395 9.16 -2.18 13.15
N TYR A 396 8.71 -1.79 11.97
CA TYR A 396 9.53 -1.17 10.94
C TYR A 396 9.14 0.30 10.85
N ALA A 397 10.10 1.19 11.08
CA ALA A 397 9.87 2.63 11.13
C ALA A 397 10.82 3.39 10.20
N ASN A 398 10.28 4.33 9.43
CA ASN A 398 11.07 5.18 8.56
C ASN A 398 11.80 6.23 9.39
N ALA A 399 13.14 6.22 9.36
CA ALA A 399 13.96 7.20 10.05
C ALA A 399 14.02 8.56 9.32
N VAL A 400 13.82 8.55 7.99
CA VAL A 400 13.85 9.74 7.12
C VAL A 400 12.79 9.65 6.03
N ASN A 401 12.43 10.80 5.45
CA ASN A 401 11.62 10.92 4.24
C ASN A 401 10.19 10.33 4.33
N ASP A 402 9.68 10.07 5.53
CA ASP A 402 8.27 9.79 5.78
C ASP A 402 7.59 11.06 6.30
N GLY A 403 6.79 11.68 5.43
CA GLY A 403 6.01 12.88 5.75
C GLY A 403 4.61 12.58 6.30
N ILE A 404 4.24 11.30 6.43
CA ILE A 404 2.89 10.87 6.84
C ILE A 404 2.93 10.38 8.29
N VAL A 405 3.90 9.52 8.63
CA VAL A 405 4.00 8.91 9.96
C VAL A 405 5.37 9.25 10.57
N PRO A 406 5.40 10.08 11.63
CA PRO A 406 6.63 10.41 12.33
C PRO A 406 7.37 9.17 12.87
N LEU A 407 8.70 9.22 12.89
CA LEU A 407 9.55 8.15 13.42
C LEU A 407 9.16 7.79 14.86
N ARG A 408 8.95 8.79 15.71
CA ARG A 408 8.64 8.54 17.12
C ARG A 408 7.35 7.75 17.32
N THR A 409 6.37 7.87 16.44
CA THR A 409 5.10 7.15 16.62
C THR A 409 5.18 5.73 16.09
N SER A 410 5.91 5.55 14.97
CA SER A 410 6.16 4.24 14.38
C SER A 410 7.19 3.40 15.12
N ALA A 411 8.05 4.03 15.92
CA ALA A 411 9.04 3.36 16.77
C ALA A 411 8.59 3.19 18.24
N LEU A 412 7.32 3.47 18.59
CA LEU A 412 6.84 3.48 19.97
C LEU A 412 7.72 4.35 20.90
N LEU A 413 7.98 5.58 20.49
CA LEU A 413 8.62 6.66 21.23
C LEU A 413 10.12 6.45 21.55
N TYR A 414 10.46 5.43 22.32
CA TYR A 414 11.80 5.26 22.88
C TYR A 414 12.77 4.57 21.92
N LEU A 415 13.94 5.18 21.74
CA LEU A 415 15.02 4.69 20.88
C LEU A 415 16.39 4.92 21.52
N ASP A 416 17.36 4.10 21.15
CA ASP A 416 18.77 4.25 21.54
C ASP A 416 19.50 5.17 20.53
N TYR A 417 19.27 6.48 20.63
CA TYR A 417 19.93 7.51 19.82
C TYR A 417 21.45 7.56 20.02
N ASP A 418 21.95 7.27 21.22
CA ASP A 418 23.40 7.17 21.45
C ASP A 418 24.01 6.03 20.62
N GLY A 419 23.38 4.85 20.61
CA GLY A 419 23.75 3.73 19.73
C GLY A 419 23.63 4.07 18.24
N LEU A 420 22.61 4.85 17.85
CA LEU A 420 22.45 5.36 16.47
C LEU A 420 23.57 6.35 16.09
N SER A 421 24.04 7.16 17.03
CA SER A 421 25.11 8.14 16.82
C SER A 421 26.50 7.53 16.65
N ALA A 422 26.77 6.44 17.34
CA ALA A 422 28.03 5.70 17.17
C ALA A 422 28.17 5.05 15.78
N LEU A 423 27.05 4.78 15.10
CA LEU A 423 27.00 4.24 13.74
C LEU A 423 27.09 5.34 12.66
N GLY A 424 26.78 6.59 13.01
CA GLY A 424 26.77 7.74 12.11
C GLY A 424 28.11 8.48 12.08
N LYS A 425 29.04 8.05 11.23
CA LYS A 425 29.98 9.02 10.63
C LYS A 425 29.17 9.95 9.72
N ASP A 426 29.45 11.25 9.84
CA ASP A 426 28.74 12.41 9.30
C ASP A 426 27.80 12.14 8.10
N PRO A 427 26.55 12.62 8.13
CA PRO A 427 25.79 12.76 6.91
C PRO A 427 26.48 13.84 6.07
N GLU A 428 27.31 13.43 5.10
CA GLU A 428 27.49 14.22 3.88
C GLU A 428 26.06 14.54 3.41
N PRO A 429 25.65 15.83 3.35
CA PRO A 429 24.42 16.18 2.68
C PRO A 429 24.58 15.64 1.27
N GLY A 430 23.84 14.58 0.96
CA GLY A 430 23.88 13.99 -0.37
C GLY A 430 23.69 15.13 -1.35
N THR A 431 24.64 15.31 -2.25
CA THR A 431 24.51 16.19 -3.40
C THR A 431 23.28 15.73 -4.17
N THR A 432 22.13 16.26 -3.79
CA THR A 432 20.92 16.26 -4.58
C THR A 432 21.28 17.00 -5.85
N GLY A 433 21.00 16.37 -6.99
CA GLY A 433 21.30 16.94 -8.29
C GLY A 433 20.86 18.40 -8.31
N GLU A 434 21.79 19.26 -8.73
CA GLU A 434 21.46 20.63 -9.07
C GLU A 434 20.21 20.61 -9.95
N ILE A 435 19.23 21.43 -9.58
CA ILE A 435 18.07 21.72 -10.42
C ILE A 435 18.65 22.11 -11.79
N PRO A 436 18.31 21.43 -12.90
CA PRO A 436 18.65 21.94 -14.21
C PRO A 436 18.08 23.36 -14.31
N GLN A 437 18.96 24.36 -14.40
CA GLN A 437 18.55 25.76 -14.58
C GLN A 437 17.85 25.99 -15.94
N ASP A 438 17.88 24.98 -16.81
CA ASP A 438 17.20 24.96 -18.09
C ASP A 438 16.01 24.00 -18.02
N LEU A 439 14.86 24.54 -17.58
CA LEU A 439 13.57 23.94 -17.89
C LEU A 439 13.45 23.88 -19.43
N PRO A 440 12.97 22.76 -20.03
CA PRO A 440 12.68 22.76 -21.44
C PRO A 440 11.60 23.81 -21.73
N ASP A 441 11.87 24.71 -22.68
CA ASP A 441 10.89 25.63 -23.31
C ASP A 441 9.84 24.85 -24.12
N ASN A 442 9.14 23.91 -23.48
CA ASN A 442 7.94 23.30 -24.05
C ASN A 442 6.74 23.91 -23.34
N ALA A 443 6.03 24.74 -24.08
CA ALA A 443 4.79 25.41 -23.71
C ALA A 443 3.63 24.41 -23.57
N ASP A 444 3.77 23.44 -22.66
CA ASP A 444 2.68 22.57 -22.23
C ASP A 444 2.02 23.16 -20.99
N THR A 445 0.74 23.48 -21.11
CA THR A 445 -0.12 24.13 -20.09
C THR A 445 -0.23 23.36 -18.76
N GLN A 446 0.37 22.17 -18.65
CA GLN A 446 0.32 21.28 -17.48
C GLN A 446 1.27 21.70 -16.34
N THR A 447 2.42 22.33 -16.64
CA THR A 447 3.41 22.75 -15.63
C THR A 447 2.98 24.03 -14.88
N LEU A 448 2.20 24.89 -15.53
CA LEU A 448 1.74 26.16 -14.97
C LEU A 448 0.68 26.00 -13.87
N ALA A 449 -0.23 25.02 -14.00
CA ALA A 449 -1.27 24.77 -13.00
C ALA A 449 -0.71 24.15 -11.70
N ILE A 450 0.30 23.28 -11.82
CA ILE A 450 1.00 22.66 -10.67
C ILE A 450 1.84 23.70 -9.93
N GLY A 451 2.50 24.61 -10.67
CA GLY A 451 3.22 25.74 -10.10
C GLY A 451 2.32 26.70 -9.30
N ALA A 452 1.09 26.94 -9.76
CA ALA A 452 0.12 27.80 -9.08
C ALA A 452 -0.37 27.19 -7.75
N VAL A 453 -0.66 25.88 -7.72
CA VAL A 453 -1.05 25.18 -6.49
C VAL A 453 0.13 25.07 -5.52
N LEU A 454 1.34 24.77 -5.99
CA LEU A 454 2.56 24.74 -5.18
C LEU A 454 2.92 26.12 -4.59
N SER A 455 2.64 27.21 -5.31
CA SER A 455 2.89 28.57 -4.82
C SER A 455 2.07 28.93 -3.58
N TYR A 456 0.90 28.30 -3.41
CA TYR A 456 0.03 28.45 -2.24
C TYR A 456 0.54 27.68 -1.01
N PHE A 457 1.46 26.73 -1.21
CA PHE A 457 2.12 25.94 -0.15
C PHE A 457 3.55 26.42 0.15
N LEU A 458 4.03 27.50 -0.49
CA LEU A 458 5.33 28.10 -0.20
C LEU A 458 5.25 28.94 1.09
N PRO A 459 5.99 28.60 2.16
CA PRO A 459 6.00 29.42 3.36
C PRO A 459 6.69 30.77 3.09
N GLN A 460 6.08 31.86 3.56
CA GLN A 460 6.82 33.12 3.72
C GLN A 460 7.91 32.90 4.78
N LYS A 461 9.17 32.88 4.31
CA LYS A 461 10.45 32.92 5.05
C LYS A 461 10.32 32.82 6.58
N GLN A 462 10.09 31.62 7.10
CA GLN A 462 10.22 31.36 8.53
C GLN A 462 11.71 31.35 8.91
N ARG A 463 12.04 32.09 9.98
CA ARG A 463 13.39 32.14 10.55
C ARG A 463 13.80 30.74 11.02
N LYS A 464 15.05 30.35 10.74
CA LYS A 464 15.73 29.20 11.35
C LYS A 464 15.51 29.26 12.88
N SER A 465 14.74 28.34 13.45
CA SER A 465 14.79 28.09 14.90
C SER A 465 15.81 26.99 15.12
N ASP A 466 16.66 27.19 16.13
CA ASP A 466 17.66 26.22 16.54
C ASP A 466 17.01 24.87 16.88
N ALA A 467 17.68 23.77 16.53
CA ALA A 467 17.19 22.43 16.74
C ALA A 467 17.16 22.10 18.24
N ASP A 468 15.97 21.99 18.84
CA ASP A 468 15.83 21.41 20.17
C ASP A 468 16.40 19.98 20.15
N LYS A 469 17.47 19.77 20.92
CA LYS A 469 18.18 18.48 21.05
C LYS A 469 17.21 17.42 21.60
N TYR A 470 17.02 16.33 20.86
CA TYR A 470 16.16 15.19 21.20
C TYR A 470 16.74 14.33 22.34
N ASN A 471 16.80 14.85 23.56
CA ASN A 471 17.35 14.11 24.71
C ASN A 471 16.30 13.27 25.48
N ARG A 472 14.99 13.48 25.24
CA ARG A 472 13.91 12.94 26.09
C ARG A 472 13.49 11.49 25.78
N PHE A 473 13.75 11.02 24.58
CA PHE A 473 13.28 9.71 24.09
C PHE A 473 14.39 8.67 24.00
N GLN A 474 15.55 8.98 24.59
CA GLN A 474 16.71 8.10 24.71
C GLN A 474 16.44 6.97 25.71
N THR A 475 16.81 5.74 25.35
CA THR A 475 16.82 4.62 26.31
C THR A 475 17.98 4.71 27.29
N THR A 476 17.81 4.15 28.48
CA THR A 476 18.87 4.15 29.50
C THR A 476 19.93 3.11 29.14
N THR A 477 21.14 3.52 28.75
CA THR A 477 22.28 2.63 28.50
C THR A 477 23.05 2.36 29.80
N GLN A 478 23.46 1.10 30.05
CA GLN A 478 24.22 0.70 31.24
C GLN A 478 25.71 1.11 31.22
N GLU A 479 26.21 1.75 30.17
CA GLU A 479 27.59 2.25 30.12
C GLU A 479 27.63 3.69 29.59
N ASN A 480 28.20 4.58 30.42
CA ASN A 480 28.51 6.01 30.18
C ASN A 480 27.41 7.04 30.49
N ASN A 481 27.24 7.25 31.80
CA ASN A 481 26.55 8.41 32.38
C ASN A 481 27.34 9.75 32.26
N SER A 482 28.08 10.00 31.17
CA SER A 482 28.98 11.19 31.11
C SER A 482 29.35 11.77 29.74
N LYS A 483 28.63 11.46 28.64
CA LYS A 483 28.80 12.19 27.38
C LYS A 483 27.45 12.50 26.75
N GLU A 484 27.12 13.79 26.65
CA GLU A 484 26.04 14.29 25.79
C GLU A 484 26.30 13.88 24.34
N GLY A 485 25.69 12.77 23.92
CA GLY A 485 25.72 12.28 22.54
C GLY A 485 24.98 13.24 21.62
N THR A 486 25.73 13.95 20.78
CA THR A 486 25.18 14.81 19.74
C THR A 486 24.93 13.96 18.50
N PHE A 487 23.75 13.36 18.38
CA PHE A 487 23.30 12.95 17.05
C PHE A 487 22.97 14.23 16.27
N GLY A 488 23.75 14.51 15.23
CA GLY A 488 23.43 15.54 14.25
C GLY A 488 21.99 15.33 13.80
N GLY A 489 21.13 16.30 14.13
CA GLY A 489 19.69 16.13 14.11
C GLY A 489 19.22 15.42 12.86
N ILE A 490 18.42 14.36 13.02
CA ILE A 490 17.69 13.74 11.91
C ILE A 490 17.09 14.90 11.12
N PRO A 491 17.44 15.09 9.84
CA PRO A 491 16.93 16.21 9.07
C PRO A 491 15.42 16.14 9.15
N LYS A 492 14.76 17.17 9.70
CA LYS A 492 13.31 17.24 9.62
C LYS A 492 12.97 17.18 8.13
N PRO A 493 12.19 16.19 7.66
CA PRO A 493 11.80 16.16 6.26
C PRO A 493 11.11 17.50 5.97
N SER A 494 11.67 18.30 5.06
CA SER A 494 11.01 19.51 4.61
C SER A 494 9.71 19.08 3.95
N LEU A 495 8.58 19.52 4.48
CA LEU A 495 7.25 19.12 3.98
C LEU A 495 7.04 19.54 2.53
N VAL A 496 7.70 20.61 2.08
CA VAL A 496 7.65 21.06 0.69
C VAL A 496 8.42 20.09 -0.20
N GLU A 497 9.60 19.63 0.21
CA GLU A 497 10.37 18.61 -0.53
C GLU A 497 9.70 17.23 -0.47
N SER A 498 9.04 16.92 0.66
CA SER A 498 8.29 15.68 0.83
C SER A 498 7.00 15.70 0.00
N ALA A 499 6.30 16.83 -0.07
CA ALA A 499 5.09 16.97 -0.88
C ALA A 499 5.38 16.92 -2.39
N THR A 500 6.45 17.57 -2.87
CA THR A 500 6.82 17.51 -4.29
C THR A 500 7.31 16.12 -4.69
N SER A 501 8.08 15.44 -3.83
CA SER A 501 8.50 14.06 -4.06
C SER A 501 7.40 13.02 -3.86
N LEU A 502 6.33 13.31 -3.12
CA LEU A 502 5.12 12.48 -3.12
C LEU A 502 4.32 12.60 -4.42
N ILE A 503 4.39 13.75 -5.10
CA ILE A 503 3.71 13.98 -6.39
C ILE A 503 4.47 13.30 -7.54
N LEU A 504 5.81 13.39 -7.54
CA LEU A 504 6.68 12.72 -8.52
C LEU A 504 7.85 12.03 -7.81
N PRO A 505 7.64 10.82 -7.25
CA PRO A 505 8.70 10.11 -6.57
C PRO A 505 9.83 9.75 -7.54
N PRO A 506 11.10 9.90 -7.13
CA PRO A 506 12.23 9.56 -7.97
C PRO A 506 12.17 8.06 -8.29
N GLN A 507 12.21 7.71 -9.56
CA GLN A 507 12.16 6.30 -9.97
C GLN A 507 13.49 5.59 -9.64
N PRO A 508 13.45 4.31 -9.23
CA PRO A 508 14.65 3.49 -9.12
C PRO A 508 15.42 3.41 -10.44
N SER A 509 16.75 3.55 -10.37
CA SER A 509 17.58 3.35 -11.55
C SER A 509 17.53 1.88 -12.02
N LEU A 510 17.72 1.66 -13.31
CA LEU A 510 17.81 0.30 -13.87
C LEU A 510 18.91 -0.54 -13.18
N LYS A 511 20.02 0.09 -12.76
CA LYS A 511 21.08 -0.57 -11.99
C LYS A 511 20.57 -1.09 -10.64
N TYR A 512 19.74 -0.31 -9.95
CA TYR A 512 19.13 -0.70 -8.67
C TYR A 512 18.20 -1.92 -8.83
N ILE A 513 17.45 -1.95 -9.95
CA ILE A 513 16.54 -3.04 -10.29
C ILE A 513 17.32 -4.33 -10.63
N THR A 514 18.37 -4.21 -11.46
CA THR A 514 19.08 -5.36 -12.06
C THR A 514 20.23 -5.91 -11.23
N ASN A 515 20.81 -5.12 -10.32
CA ASN A 515 21.97 -5.52 -9.51
C ASN A 515 21.69 -5.35 -8.01
N PRO A 516 21.42 -6.44 -7.28
CA PRO A 516 21.17 -6.39 -5.83
C PRO A 516 22.32 -5.79 -5.02
N SER A 517 23.58 -6.04 -5.42
CA SER A 517 24.76 -5.51 -4.74
C SER A 517 24.93 -4.00 -4.90
N SER A 518 24.20 -3.37 -5.82
CA SER A 518 24.21 -1.91 -5.99
C SER A 518 23.25 -1.17 -5.06
N ARG A 519 22.42 -1.90 -4.30
CA ARG A 519 21.42 -1.31 -3.41
C ARG A 519 22.08 -0.87 -2.12
N ASP A 520 21.73 0.34 -1.66
CA ASP A 520 22.16 0.85 -0.36
C ASP A 520 21.64 -0.05 0.77
N ASN A 521 22.40 -0.19 1.86
CA ASN A 521 21.86 -0.78 3.07
C ASN A 521 20.84 0.18 3.70
N VAL A 522 19.56 -0.15 3.54
CA VAL A 522 18.46 0.68 4.07
C VAL A 522 18.20 0.44 5.55
N ILE A 523 18.65 -0.68 6.13
CA ILE A 523 18.45 -0.98 7.55
C ILE A 523 19.56 -0.29 8.35
N VAL A 524 19.19 0.74 9.11
CA VAL A 524 20.14 1.53 9.90
C VAL A 524 20.14 1.15 11.37
N HIS A 525 19.09 0.46 11.84
CA HIS A 525 18.96 0.00 13.21
C HIS A 525 18.09 -1.24 13.26
N ASP A 526 18.48 -2.20 14.08
CA ASP A 526 17.73 -3.42 14.34
C ASP A 526 18.09 -3.94 15.72
N LYS A 527 17.22 -3.67 16.71
CA LYS A 527 17.46 -3.99 18.12
C LYS A 527 16.16 -4.41 18.80
N VAL A 528 16.28 -5.28 19.79
CA VAL A 528 15.16 -5.62 20.69
C VAL A 528 15.21 -4.71 21.90
N TYR A 529 14.07 -4.09 22.21
CA TYR A 529 13.87 -3.20 23.35
C TYR A 529 13.00 -3.87 24.41
N HIS A 530 13.36 -3.67 25.68
CA HIS A 530 12.66 -4.14 26.86
C HIS A 530 12.05 -2.97 27.65
N ASP A 531 11.08 -3.25 28.53
CA ASP A 531 10.51 -2.23 29.42
C ASP A 531 11.56 -1.64 30.37
N ALA A 532 12.53 -2.44 30.79
CA ALA A 532 13.68 -2.00 31.59
C ALA A 532 14.59 -0.98 30.89
N ASP A 533 14.55 -0.88 29.56
CA ASP A 533 15.35 0.08 28.80
C ASP A 533 14.75 1.50 28.83
N LEU A 534 13.49 1.63 29.25
CA LEU A 534 12.78 2.90 29.23
C LEU A 534 13.24 3.78 30.40
N PRO A 535 13.40 5.10 30.17
CA PRO A 535 13.69 6.04 31.25
C PRO A 535 12.54 6.07 32.28
N PRO A 536 12.76 6.58 33.51
CA PRO A 536 11.72 6.70 34.52
C PRO A 536 10.52 7.54 34.03
N PHE A 537 9.32 7.22 34.52
CA PHE A 537 8.11 7.98 34.20
C PHE A 537 8.22 9.39 34.76
N ARG A 538 7.86 10.41 33.98
CA ARG A 538 7.91 11.81 34.42
C ARG A 538 6.71 12.16 35.33
N ILE A 539 6.69 11.62 36.56
CA ILE A 539 5.87 12.16 37.66
C ILE A 539 6.80 12.33 38.87
N GLU A 540 6.95 13.60 39.29
CA GLU A 540 7.76 14.12 40.43
C GLU A 540 9.28 14.19 40.13
N GLU A 541 9.99 15.32 40.12
CA GLU A 541 9.83 16.64 40.75
C GLU A 541 10.19 17.74 39.72
N LYS A 542 9.27 18.67 39.40
CA LYS A 542 9.71 19.94 38.79
C LYS A 542 10.46 20.71 39.89
N ASP A 543 11.77 20.91 39.69
CA ASP A 543 12.61 21.77 40.53
C ASP A 543 11.90 23.11 40.75
N GLU A 544 11.97 23.68 41.97
CA GLU A 544 11.30 24.96 42.27
C GLU A 544 11.71 26.08 41.30
N LEU A 545 12.91 25.98 40.73
CA LEU A 545 13.43 26.88 39.69
C LEU A 545 12.66 26.80 38.37
N GLU A 546 12.32 25.60 37.89
CA GLU A 546 11.55 25.42 36.65
C GLU A 546 10.10 25.87 36.82
N LYS A 547 9.52 25.67 38.01
CA LYS A 547 8.19 26.21 38.36
C LYS A 547 8.19 27.73 38.32
N GLN A 548 9.23 28.39 38.82
CA GLN A 548 9.35 29.85 38.74
C GLN A 548 9.51 30.34 37.30
N GLN A 549 10.31 29.67 36.47
CA GLN A 549 10.47 30.03 35.06
C GLN A 549 9.20 29.82 34.23
N THR A 550 8.50 28.70 34.41
CA THR A 550 7.20 28.45 33.74
C THR A 550 6.10 29.38 34.25
N MET A 551 6.12 29.76 35.53
CA MET A 551 5.20 30.76 36.08
C MET A 551 5.47 32.14 35.48
N MET A 552 6.73 32.53 35.31
CA MET A 552 7.10 33.81 34.68
C MET A 552 6.73 33.83 33.19
N GLN A 553 6.90 32.73 32.47
CA GLN A 553 6.43 32.57 31.08
C GLN A 553 4.90 32.63 30.97
N LYS A 554 4.17 31.97 31.90
CA LYS A 554 2.70 32.05 31.99
C LYS A 554 2.19 33.45 32.33
N LEU A 555 2.96 34.25 33.05
CA LEU A 555 2.61 35.65 33.36
C LEU A 555 2.81 36.59 32.14
N THR A 556 3.67 36.23 31.19
CA THR A 556 3.95 37.02 29.97
C THR A 556 3.19 36.54 28.72
N ALA A 557 2.57 35.38 28.78
CA ALA A 557 1.88 34.75 27.64
C ALA A 557 0.39 35.14 27.60
N THR A 558 -0.15 35.39 26.40
CA THR A 558 -1.58 35.57 26.18
C THR A 558 -2.35 34.30 26.59
N GLY A 559 -3.61 34.44 27.02
CA GLY A 559 -4.43 33.31 27.51
C GLY A 559 -4.51 32.11 26.55
N GLU A 560 -4.45 32.36 25.24
CA GLU A 560 -4.42 31.33 24.19
C GLU A 560 -3.09 30.56 24.11
N SER A 561 -1.97 31.17 24.48
CA SER A 561 -0.65 30.51 24.49
C SER A 561 -0.51 29.58 25.70
N ILE A 562 -1.09 29.95 26.85
CA ILE A 562 -1.10 29.13 28.07
C ILE A 562 -1.96 27.87 27.87
N THR A 563 -3.13 27.99 27.24
CA THR A 563 -4.00 26.83 26.96
C THR A 563 -3.38 25.89 25.93
N LYS A 564 -2.66 26.43 24.94
CA LYS A 564 -1.90 25.63 23.97
C LYS A 564 -0.77 24.83 24.64
N LEU A 565 0.03 25.47 25.48
CA LEU A 565 1.12 24.81 26.21
C LEU A 565 0.62 23.71 27.15
N ALA A 566 -0.49 23.94 27.86
CA ALA A 566 -1.09 22.93 28.73
C ALA A 566 -1.60 21.72 27.95
N ARG A 567 -2.23 21.93 26.78
CA ARG A 567 -2.64 20.85 25.89
C ARG A 567 -1.45 20.07 25.32
N ASP A 568 -0.37 20.75 24.98
CA ASP A 568 0.82 20.09 24.45
C ASP A 568 1.50 19.22 25.53
N GLU A 569 1.60 19.68 26.79
CA GLU A 569 2.09 18.86 27.92
C GLU A 569 1.20 17.62 28.19
N GLU A 570 -0.13 17.78 28.11
CA GLU A 570 -1.08 16.66 28.27
C GLU A 570 -0.93 15.61 27.17
N MET A 571 -0.77 16.04 25.92
CA MET A 571 -0.61 15.15 24.78
C MET A 571 0.70 14.37 24.82
N GLU A 572 1.81 15.01 25.21
CA GLU A 572 3.08 14.28 25.41
C GLU A 572 2.95 13.20 26.49
N ARG A 573 2.24 13.52 27.58
CA ARG A 573 1.99 12.57 28.66
C ARG A 573 1.19 11.38 28.14
N LEU A 574 0.14 11.61 27.36
CA LEU A 574 -0.66 10.54 26.76
C LEU A 574 0.18 9.68 25.81
N GLU A 575 1.00 10.29 24.95
CA GLU A 575 1.91 9.56 24.05
C GLU A 575 2.90 8.68 24.84
N GLU A 576 3.43 9.19 25.95
CA GLU A 576 4.32 8.46 26.86
C GLU A 576 3.60 7.29 27.56
N GLU A 577 2.38 7.52 28.06
CA GLU A 577 1.54 6.48 28.68
C GLU A 577 1.22 5.36 27.67
N ILE A 578 0.80 5.71 26.44
CA ILE A 578 0.54 4.73 25.38
C ILE A 578 1.81 3.92 25.06
N ALA A 579 2.94 4.60 24.86
CA ALA A 579 4.20 3.93 24.56
C ALA A 579 4.58 2.94 25.66
N ARG A 580 4.45 3.32 26.93
CA ARG A 580 4.77 2.46 28.07
C ARG A 580 3.84 1.26 28.18
N GLU A 581 2.54 1.41 27.93
CA GLU A 581 1.61 0.28 27.91
C GLU A 581 1.96 -0.74 26.83
N TYR A 582 2.44 -0.30 25.66
CA TYR A 582 2.95 -1.23 24.64
C TYR A 582 4.25 -1.94 25.06
N HIS A 583 5.11 -1.32 25.89
CA HIS A 583 6.37 -1.96 26.33
C HIS A 583 6.21 -2.79 27.60
N LYS A 584 5.23 -2.48 28.45
CA LYS A 584 5.02 -3.13 29.75
C LYS A 584 5.05 -4.65 29.59
N LEU A 585 6.03 -5.32 30.22
CA LEU A 585 6.22 -6.78 30.16
C LEU A 585 6.27 -7.36 28.72
N MET A 586 6.69 -6.56 27.75
CA MET A 586 6.75 -6.94 26.33
C MET A 586 8.08 -6.53 25.70
N LEU A 587 8.64 -7.43 24.89
CA LEU A 587 9.80 -7.17 24.06
C LEU A 587 9.36 -6.74 22.65
N TRP A 588 9.98 -5.69 22.12
CA TRP A 588 9.76 -5.21 20.75
C TRP A 588 11.06 -5.15 19.97
N ARG A 589 11.11 -5.84 18.83
CA ARG A 589 12.17 -5.63 17.84
C ARG A 589 11.84 -4.37 17.04
N LYS A 590 12.71 -3.37 17.07
CA LYS A 590 12.53 -2.11 16.34
C LYS A 590 13.57 -2.05 15.23
N VAL A 591 13.07 -1.97 14.00
CA VAL A 591 13.87 -1.89 12.78
C VAL A 591 13.69 -0.49 12.20
N LEU A 592 14.75 0.32 12.17
CA LEU A 592 14.70 1.64 11.55
C LEU A 592 15.28 1.57 10.14
N VAL A 593 14.58 2.20 9.20
CA VAL A 593 14.93 2.16 7.78
C VAL A 593 15.16 3.56 7.22
N LYS A 594 16.15 3.67 6.34
CA LYS A 594 16.50 4.90 5.61
C LYS A 594 16.15 4.73 4.14
N LEU A 595 14.95 5.19 3.78
CA LEU A 595 14.44 5.09 2.40
C LEU A 595 14.55 6.43 1.65
N LYS A 596 14.57 6.34 0.32
CA LYS A 596 14.43 7.50 -0.59
C LYS A 596 13.04 8.12 -0.44
N PRO A 597 12.81 9.35 -0.95
CA PRO A 597 11.50 9.99 -0.92
C PRO A 597 10.35 9.08 -1.39
N ASP A 598 9.15 9.33 -0.86
CA ASP A 598 8.03 8.38 -0.83
C ASP A 598 8.28 7.16 0.08
N ALA A 599 9.00 7.36 1.19
CA ALA A 599 9.37 6.30 2.14
C ALA A 599 8.15 5.54 2.69
N HIS A 600 7.02 6.23 2.87
CA HIS A 600 5.78 5.66 3.40
C HIS A 600 5.19 4.55 2.51
N ASN A 601 5.25 4.71 1.19
CA ASN A 601 4.81 3.69 0.23
C ASN A 601 5.95 2.73 -0.15
N ASN A 602 7.20 3.20 -0.13
CA ASN A 602 8.36 2.37 -0.37
C ASN A 602 8.46 1.25 0.66
N ILE A 603 8.21 1.50 1.95
CA ILE A 603 8.37 0.47 3.01
C ILE A 603 7.52 -0.80 2.79
N VAL A 604 6.41 -0.71 2.04
CA VAL A 604 5.55 -1.84 1.65
C VAL A 604 5.68 -2.26 0.20
N VAL A 605 6.48 -1.55 -0.59
CA VAL A 605 6.65 -1.76 -2.04
C VAL A 605 5.28 -1.70 -2.75
N ARG A 606 4.62 -0.55 -2.64
CA ARG A 606 3.27 -0.34 -3.19
C ARG A 606 3.14 -0.76 -4.65
N ARG A 607 4.13 -0.45 -5.48
CA ARG A 607 4.30 -0.99 -6.84
C ARG A 607 5.66 -1.63 -6.97
N ARG A 608 5.70 -2.82 -7.57
CA ARG A 608 6.88 -3.68 -7.66
C ARG A 608 8.15 -2.91 -8.03
N PHE A 609 8.11 -2.17 -9.14
CA PHE A 609 9.28 -1.45 -9.64
C PHE A 609 9.33 0.02 -9.23
N SER A 610 8.20 0.75 -9.23
CA SER A 610 8.20 2.17 -8.84
C SER A 610 8.63 2.38 -7.39
N ASN A 611 8.36 1.41 -6.52
CA ASN A 611 8.69 1.44 -5.10
C ASN A 611 9.80 0.45 -4.74
N ALA A 612 10.68 0.10 -5.70
CA ALA A 612 11.74 -0.90 -5.50
C ALA A 612 12.73 -0.56 -4.37
N TYR A 613 12.85 0.72 -3.98
CA TYR A 613 13.68 1.13 -2.84
C TYR A 613 13.32 0.41 -1.52
N GLY A 614 12.09 -0.11 -1.42
CA GLY A 614 11.65 -0.92 -0.30
C GLY A 614 11.99 -2.41 -0.35
N TRP A 615 12.49 -2.94 -1.49
CA TRP A 615 12.80 -4.37 -1.60
C TRP A 615 13.71 -4.88 -0.47
N PRO A 616 14.79 -4.19 -0.07
CA PRO A 616 15.62 -4.68 1.02
C PRO A 616 14.91 -4.72 2.38
N VAL A 617 13.88 -3.87 2.60
CA VAL A 617 13.04 -3.93 3.80
C VAL A 617 12.19 -5.19 3.80
N ILE A 618 11.58 -5.52 2.67
CA ILE A 618 10.77 -6.74 2.54
C ILE A 618 11.65 -7.98 2.62
N GLU A 619 12.81 -8.01 1.95
CA GLU A 619 13.79 -9.10 2.07
C GLU A 619 14.21 -9.32 3.54
N HIS A 620 14.48 -8.24 4.28
CA HIS A 620 14.75 -8.31 5.72
C HIS A 620 13.57 -8.89 6.51
N LEU A 621 12.35 -8.43 6.25
CA LEU A 621 11.13 -8.94 6.90
C LEU A 621 10.95 -10.44 6.66
N ILE A 622 11.04 -10.87 5.40
CA ILE A 622 10.87 -12.27 5.03
C ILE A 622 11.92 -13.15 5.70
N LYS A 623 13.19 -12.77 5.61
CA LYS A 623 14.30 -13.51 6.20
C LYS A 623 14.12 -13.72 7.71
N ASN A 624 13.65 -12.71 8.42
CA ASN A 624 13.55 -12.74 9.89
C ASN A 624 12.25 -13.34 10.44
N HIS A 625 11.17 -13.38 9.65
CA HIS A 625 9.86 -13.80 10.14
C HIS A 625 9.33 -15.08 9.49
N PHE A 626 9.73 -15.36 8.26
CA PHE A 626 9.21 -16.46 7.44
C PHE A 626 10.31 -17.37 6.87
N GLY A 627 11.58 -16.93 6.90
CA GLY A 627 12.74 -17.74 6.51
C GLY A 627 13.51 -18.39 7.67
N VAL A 628 12.97 -18.38 8.90
CA VAL A 628 13.62 -18.92 10.10
C VAL A 628 13.08 -20.31 10.40
N ASP A 629 13.97 -21.30 10.53
CA ASP A 629 13.62 -22.66 10.94
C ASP A 629 12.92 -22.63 12.31
N SER A 630 11.79 -23.33 12.41
CA SER A 630 10.89 -23.35 13.58
C SER A 630 11.53 -23.76 14.92
N ASN A 631 12.78 -24.23 14.91
CA ASN A 631 13.53 -24.68 16.09
C ASN A 631 14.11 -23.54 16.95
N GLU A 632 14.19 -22.31 16.45
CA GLU A 632 14.64 -21.14 17.23
C GLU A 632 13.45 -20.30 17.73
N THR A 633 12.40 -20.95 18.22
CA THR A 633 11.27 -20.24 18.83
C THR A 633 11.62 -19.88 20.28
N PRO A 634 11.75 -18.59 20.64
CA PRO A 634 11.95 -18.21 22.05
C PRO A 634 10.79 -18.72 22.90
N GLU A 635 11.11 -19.20 24.10
CA GLU A 635 10.13 -19.71 25.07
C GLU A 635 9.10 -18.62 25.42
N LEU A 636 7.82 -19.01 25.45
CA LEU A 636 6.73 -18.12 25.82
C LEU A 636 6.83 -17.79 27.31
N CYS A 637 6.61 -16.52 27.66
CA CYS A 637 6.42 -16.14 29.05
C CYS A 637 5.03 -16.65 29.49
N GLU A 638 5.00 -17.70 30.33
CA GLU A 638 3.78 -18.33 30.87
C GLU A 638 3.06 -17.49 31.94
N ASP A 639 3.36 -16.20 32.03
CA ASP A 639 2.81 -15.34 33.06
C ASP A 639 1.37 -14.93 32.70
N GLU A 640 0.42 -15.83 33.01
CA GLU A 640 -1.03 -15.63 32.99
C GLU A 640 -1.52 -14.81 34.20
N SER A 641 -0.68 -13.95 34.79
CA SER A 641 -1.13 -13.06 35.84
C SER A 641 -2.25 -12.16 35.28
N MET A 642 -3.49 -12.39 35.71
CA MET A 642 -4.61 -11.51 35.44
C MET A 642 -4.29 -10.12 35.98
N ASP A 643 -3.88 -9.20 35.10
CA ASP A 643 -3.87 -7.76 35.40
C ASP A 643 -5.33 -7.31 35.58
N LEU A 644 -5.86 -7.52 36.78
CA LEU A 644 -7.14 -7.01 37.27
C LEU A 644 -7.03 -5.50 37.50
N ALA A 645 -6.79 -4.74 36.45
CA ALA A 645 -6.90 -3.29 36.49
C ALA A 645 -8.31 -2.86 36.04
N THR A 646 -8.83 -1.84 36.70
CA THR A 646 -10.10 -1.13 36.47
C THR A 646 -10.32 -0.73 35.00
N GLU A 647 -9.25 -0.65 34.21
CA GLU A 647 -9.24 -0.30 32.78
C GLU A 647 -9.69 -1.44 31.86
N SER A 648 -9.60 -2.71 32.31
CA SER A 648 -10.15 -3.86 31.58
C SER A 648 -11.67 -3.73 31.37
N SER A 649 -12.38 -3.02 32.26
CA SER A 649 -13.82 -2.78 32.11
C SER A 649 -14.14 -1.75 31.01
N ALA A 650 -13.24 -0.79 30.75
CA ALA A 650 -13.46 0.28 29.78
C ALA A 650 -13.34 -0.26 28.35
N LEU A 651 -12.28 -1.04 28.07
CA LEU A 651 -12.11 -1.67 26.77
C LEU A 651 -13.15 -2.77 26.52
N ALA A 652 -13.55 -3.55 27.53
CA ALA A 652 -14.58 -4.58 27.40
C ALA A 652 -15.92 -4.03 26.86
N ARG A 653 -16.33 -2.83 27.30
CA ARG A 653 -17.52 -2.15 26.76
C ARG A 653 -17.36 -1.73 25.30
N ILE A 654 -16.17 -1.26 24.93
CA ILE A 654 -15.86 -0.86 23.54
C ILE A 654 -15.92 -2.06 22.60
N LEU A 655 -15.51 -3.25 23.08
CA LEU A 655 -15.37 -4.48 22.31
C LEU A 655 -16.67 -5.31 22.17
N LEU A 656 -17.80 -4.87 22.74
CA LEU A 656 -19.05 -5.62 22.74
C LEU A 656 -19.60 -5.82 21.31
N ARG A 657 -19.53 -7.06 20.79
CA ARG A 657 -19.87 -7.41 19.41
C ARG A 657 -21.20 -6.87 18.92
N ASP A 658 -22.29 -7.08 19.63
CA ASP A 658 -23.63 -6.66 19.18
C ASP A 658 -23.74 -5.14 19.01
N LEU A 659 -23.16 -4.38 19.94
CA LEU A 659 -23.11 -2.92 19.85
C LEU A 659 -22.24 -2.45 18.68
N ILE A 660 -21.13 -3.13 18.41
CA ILE A 660 -20.25 -2.83 17.28
C ILE A 660 -20.99 -3.07 15.96
N HIS A 661 -21.67 -4.21 15.82
CA HIS A 661 -22.43 -4.53 14.60
C HIS A 661 -23.52 -3.51 14.36
N GLN A 662 -24.30 -3.17 15.40
CA GLN A 662 -25.33 -2.13 15.28
C GLN A 662 -24.73 -0.79 14.83
N GLN A 663 -23.63 -0.33 15.47
CA GLN A 663 -22.97 0.91 15.09
C GLN A 663 -22.40 0.86 13.67
N ASN A 664 -21.83 -0.26 13.25
CA ASN A 664 -21.32 -0.44 11.89
C ASN A 664 -22.45 -0.41 10.86
N GLU A 665 -23.61 -1.02 11.17
CA GLU A 665 -24.80 -0.97 10.32
C GLU A 665 -25.37 0.45 10.22
N ASP A 666 -25.39 1.19 11.32
CA ASP A 666 -25.83 2.59 11.34
C ASP A 666 -24.90 3.47 10.50
N ILE A 667 -23.57 3.32 10.65
CA ILE A 667 -22.56 4.01 9.82
C ILE A 667 -22.74 3.65 8.33
N ASP A 668 -22.95 2.36 8.02
CA ASP A 668 -23.17 1.90 6.65
C ASP A 668 -24.47 2.49 6.08
N ARG A 669 -25.54 2.57 6.87
CA ARG A 669 -26.83 3.14 6.47
C ARG A 669 -26.79 4.65 6.29
N GLU A 670 -26.13 5.38 7.18
CA GLU A 670 -25.92 6.83 7.05
C GLU A 670 -25.18 7.14 5.76
N SER A 671 -24.16 6.34 5.40
CA SER A 671 -23.42 6.50 4.14
C SER A 671 -24.25 6.21 2.88
N LEU A 672 -25.38 5.51 3.00
CA LEU A 672 -26.32 5.25 1.87
C LEU A 672 -27.44 6.30 1.79
N ASN A 673 -27.74 6.97 2.90
CA ASN A 673 -28.85 7.93 3.01
C ASN A 673 -28.41 9.39 2.86
N GLU A 674 -27.11 9.69 2.81
CA GLU A 674 -26.65 11.01 2.40
C GLU A 674 -27.01 11.22 0.92
N PRO A 675 -27.91 12.17 0.58
CA PRO A 675 -28.00 12.61 -0.80
C PRO A 675 -26.63 13.17 -1.17
N VAL A 676 -26.12 12.78 -2.33
CA VAL A 676 -24.84 13.25 -2.89
C VAL A 676 -24.73 14.79 -2.88
N GLU A 677 -25.86 15.50 -2.77
CA GLU A 677 -25.94 16.95 -2.71
C GLU A 677 -25.73 17.62 -1.33
N HIS A 678 -25.72 16.94 -0.16
CA HIS A 678 -25.74 17.66 1.14
C HIS A 678 -24.96 17.05 2.31
N THR A 679 -23.68 16.67 2.14
CA THR A 679 -22.78 16.40 3.28
C THR A 679 -22.19 17.68 3.93
N TRP A 680 -22.60 18.87 3.46
CA TRP A 680 -21.99 20.16 3.84
C TRP A 680 -22.88 21.11 4.67
N MET A 681 -24.16 20.81 4.90
CA MET A 681 -25.10 21.69 5.61
C MET A 681 -25.25 21.37 7.11
N LYS A 682 -24.16 21.16 7.84
CA LYS A 682 -24.14 21.25 9.33
C LYS A 682 -22.81 21.81 9.87
N ALA A 683 -22.17 22.71 9.13
CA ALA A 683 -21.28 23.68 9.74
C ALA A 683 -22.12 24.92 10.05
N ASP A 684 -22.16 25.34 11.31
CA ASP A 684 -22.87 26.55 11.74
C ASP A 684 -22.46 27.76 10.88
N ALA A 685 -23.45 28.60 10.60
CA ALA A 685 -23.54 29.53 9.47
C ALA A 685 -22.59 30.75 9.48
N ASP A 686 -21.36 30.66 9.99
CA ASP A 686 -20.41 31.80 10.07
C ASP A 686 -19.01 31.52 9.49
N CYS A 687 -18.83 30.51 8.64
CA CYS A 687 -17.55 30.26 7.94
C CYS A 687 -17.67 30.42 6.43
N GLU A 688 -17.50 31.65 5.94
CA GLU A 688 -17.14 31.92 4.54
C GLU A 688 -15.72 31.40 4.26
N SER A 689 -15.57 30.12 3.94
CA SER A 689 -14.30 29.61 3.42
C SER A 689 -14.53 28.50 2.40
N MET A 690 -14.15 28.79 1.15
CA MET A 690 -14.05 27.85 0.02
C MET A 690 -13.07 26.68 0.28
N PHE A 691 -12.45 26.61 1.46
CA PHE A 691 -11.52 25.55 1.88
C PHE A 691 -12.14 24.54 2.86
N ALA A 692 -13.45 24.61 3.13
CA ALA A 692 -14.15 23.66 4.02
C ALA A 692 -14.38 22.27 3.39
N VAL A 693 -14.16 22.11 2.09
CA VAL A 693 -14.29 20.83 1.38
C VAL A 693 -12.94 20.12 1.40
N GLY A 694 -12.85 19.00 2.13
CA GLY A 694 -11.63 18.18 2.14
C GLY A 694 -11.27 17.66 0.74
N PRO A 695 -10.00 17.28 0.49
CA PRO A 695 -9.54 16.84 -0.83
C PRO A 695 -10.33 15.64 -1.40
N ALA A 696 -10.93 14.79 -0.57
CA ALA A 696 -11.80 13.70 -1.02
C ALA A 696 -13.13 14.19 -1.62
N GLY A 697 -13.74 15.25 -1.07
CA GLY A 697 -14.98 15.85 -1.59
C GLY A 697 -14.76 16.59 -2.90
N LEU A 698 -13.64 17.33 -3.00
CA LEU A 698 -13.26 18.02 -4.22
C LEU A 698 -12.94 17.03 -5.38
N LEU A 699 -12.41 15.84 -5.06
CA LEU A 699 -12.19 14.76 -6.03
C LEU A 699 -13.48 14.06 -6.44
N LEU A 700 -14.48 13.95 -5.55
CA LEU A 700 -15.79 13.37 -5.86
C LEU A 700 -16.58 14.27 -6.83
N ASP A 701 -16.59 15.59 -6.62
CA ASP A 701 -17.23 16.56 -7.53
C ASP A 701 -16.60 16.55 -8.94
N VAL A 702 -15.27 16.46 -9.00
CA VAL A 702 -14.55 16.31 -10.27
C VAL A 702 -14.87 14.95 -10.91
N SER A 703 -15.00 13.88 -10.13
CA SER A 703 -15.36 12.56 -10.64
C SER A 703 -16.78 12.54 -11.23
N GLU A 704 -17.74 13.24 -10.61
CA GLU A 704 -19.09 13.42 -11.15
C GLU A 704 -19.09 14.20 -12.46
N MET A 705 -18.34 15.31 -12.52
CA MET A 705 -18.22 16.12 -13.73
C MET A 705 -17.61 15.31 -14.88
N VAL A 706 -16.59 14.52 -14.58
CA VAL A 706 -15.90 13.64 -15.52
C VAL A 706 -16.78 12.46 -15.95
N TYR A 707 -17.60 11.92 -15.05
CA TYR A 707 -18.59 10.89 -15.38
C TYR A 707 -19.69 11.44 -16.30
N LYS A 708 -20.20 12.65 -16.02
CA LYS A 708 -21.16 13.35 -16.90
C LYS A 708 -20.55 13.61 -18.28
N LEU A 709 -19.26 13.96 -18.36
CA LEU A 709 -18.50 14.07 -19.61
C LEU A 709 -18.37 12.73 -20.35
N LYS A 710 -18.07 11.64 -19.63
CA LYS A 710 -17.99 10.27 -20.20
C LYS A 710 -19.33 9.83 -20.79
N ASP A 711 -20.42 9.96 -20.04
CA ASP A 711 -21.77 9.63 -20.49
C ASP A 711 -22.21 10.49 -21.69
N GLN A 712 -21.93 11.80 -21.66
CA GLN A 712 -22.16 12.66 -22.83
C GLN A 712 -21.36 12.22 -24.06
N TRP A 713 -20.12 11.75 -23.87
CA TRP A 713 -19.27 11.31 -24.97
C TRP A 713 -19.71 9.96 -25.54
N GLU A 714 -20.03 8.98 -24.68
CA GLU A 714 -20.56 7.68 -25.07
C GLU A 714 -21.87 7.82 -25.88
N ARG A 715 -22.76 8.72 -25.44
CA ARG A 715 -23.99 9.08 -26.17
C ARG A 715 -23.72 9.72 -27.54
N ARG A 716 -22.63 10.50 -27.67
CA ARG A 716 -22.23 11.11 -28.96
C ARG A 716 -21.60 10.10 -29.92
N THR A 717 -20.86 9.11 -29.42
CA THR A 717 -20.26 8.05 -30.25
C THR A 717 -21.25 6.99 -30.72
N LEU A 718 -22.41 6.84 -30.06
CA LEU A 718 -23.44 5.87 -30.41
C LEU A 718 -24.52 6.40 -31.38
N GLN A 719 -24.48 7.69 -31.76
CA GLN A 719 -25.38 8.20 -32.80
C GLN A 719 -24.81 7.87 -34.19
N PRO A 720 -25.54 7.14 -35.05
CA PRO A 720 -25.16 7.01 -36.45
C PRO A 720 -25.22 8.42 -37.07
N ARG A 721 -24.10 8.88 -37.64
CA ARG A 721 -24.09 10.12 -38.41
C ARG A 721 -25.07 9.98 -39.58
N ASN A 722 -26.20 10.68 -39.50
CA ASN A 722 -27.06 10.87 -40.66
C ASN A 722 -26.26 11.66 -41.70
N ILE A 723 -26.26 11.17 -42.94
CA ILE A 723 -25.47 11.70 -44.06
C ILE A 723 -25.98 13.06 -44.56
N ASP A 724 -27.06 13.61 -43.99
CA ASP A 724 -27.70 14.82 -44.50
C ASP A 724 -27.26 16.14 -43.85
N GLU A 725 -26.41 16.14 -42.82
CA GLU A 725 -25.89 17.38 -42.20
C GLU A 725 -24.49 17.81 -42.68
N ALA A 726 -23.87 17.06 -43.61
CA ALA A 726 -22.54 17.38 -44.14
C ALA A 726 -22.55 18.52 -45.20
N ASN A 727 -23.72 19.08 -45.56
CA ASN A 727 -23.85 20.09 -46.62
C ASN A 727 -24.34 21.47 -46.13
N ALA A 728 -24.37 21.74 -44.83
CA ALA A 728 -24.91 23.01 -44.29
C ALA A 728 -23.90 23.86 -43.49
N LEU A 729 -22.59 23.58 -43.58
CA LEU A 729 -21.54 24.37 -42.94
C LEU A 729 -20.39 24.64 -43.92
N ASP A 730 -20.73 25.26 -45.04
CA ASP A 730 -19.79 25.97 -45.90
C ASP A 730 -20.41 27.35 -46.12
N ASN A 731 -20.17 28.27 -45.17
CA ASN A 731 -20.30 29.74 -45.25
C ASN A 731 -20.48 30.31 -43.84
N ASP A 732 -19.38 30.58 -43.12
CA ASP A 732 -19.09 31.81 -42.35
C ASP A 732 -17.98 31.54 -41.29
N PRO A 733 -16.75 32.08 -41.39
CA PRO A 733 -15.66 31.75 -40.49
C PRO A 733 -15.67 32.50 -39.13
N PHE A 734 -16.72 33.25 -38.78
CA PHE A 734 -16.68 34.14 -37.59
C PHE A 734 -17.80 33.99 -36.55
N GLU A 735 -18.66 32.97 -36.63
CA GLU A 735 -19.71 32.73 -35.60
C GLU A 735 -19.40 31.62 -34.58
N GLY A 736 -18.18 31.07 -34.57
CA GLY A 736 -17.79 30.00 -33.63
C GLY A 736 -17.42 30.47 -32.21
N THR A 737 -17.33 31.78 -31.96
CA THR A 737 -16.71 32.32 -30.73
C THR A 737 -17.69 32.98 -29.76
N LYS A 738 -19.00 32.89 -29.98
CA LYS A 738 -20.02 33.58 -29.16
C LYS A 738 -20.91 32.67 -28.31
N LEU A 739 -20.70 31.35 -28.33
CA LEU A 739 -21.50 30.37 -27.56
C LEU A 739 -20.72 29.68 -26.42
N ILE A 740 -19.53 30.18 -26.06
CA ILE A 740 -18.66 29.58 -25.03
C ILE A 740 -18.60 30.43 -23.72
N MET A 741 -19.37 31.51 -23.60
CA MET A 741 -19.32 32.39 -22.41
C MET A 741 -20.68 32.76 -21.79
N GLU A 742 -21.63 31.83 -21.72
CA GLU A 742 -22.78 31.95 -20.82
C GLU A 742 -23.03 30.59 -20.13
N PRO A 743 -22.14 30.19 -19.20
CA PRO A 743 -22.62 29.93 -17.84
C PRO A 743 -21.57 30.28 -16.76
N PHE A 744 -20.98 31.48 -16.83
CA PHE A 744 -20.20 32.08 -15.75
C PHE A 744 -20.60 33.54 -15.55
N MET A 745 -21.82 33.73 -15.03
CA MET A 745 -22.18 34.84 -14.14
C MET A 745 -22.97 34.27 -12.97
#